data_AF-A0A1Y1Z084-F1
#
_entry.id   AF-A0A1Y1Z084-F1
#
_cell.length_a   1.000
_cell.length_b   1.000
_cell.length_c   1.000
_cell.angle_alpha   90.00
_cell.angle_beta   90.00
_cell.angle_gamma   90.00
#
_symmetry.space_group_name_H-M   'P 1'
#
loop_
_entity.id
_entity.type
_entity.pdbx_description
1 polymer ?
#
loop_
_entity_poly.entity_id
_entity_poly.type
_entity_poly.pdbx_seq_one_letter_code
_entity_poly.pdbx_strand_id
1 'polypeptide(L)'
;MKQKNYKKILTLITFIIPIVSSKTSEKECFSVKLGYKCCKSCNAVQSDYDGVWGVEDNHWCGLRDSCLKNTNCFSEPFYPCCEKNTVVFTDKQGKWGIENGSWCGIGKSIKSKNNESNATQNQSNKKNENEKDNHNKEIPNEGKNEQDSKDKNISEENNNNNKDRNITKEKQNDKDKNATKEKEDNKDRNITKEKQDDKNKNTNKEKQNDKEKENTKDKQSTNNKIKTSLPKIDMKAWQYNKEDDIYWQVGIFYCENPIDPNYESLGIFIPGQYINAIKNENATTYSCQFNLSSKIGSYTINNAPIVIPITTQGYMSSPSPQDYIKEAKRFTDKGIIYVNTGFRGRYEGAPYGVTDLKAAIRYIRYNKDLIPGSTTENIFTFGFGSGGSQSIILGASGNSPLYNKYLKAIGAIEDESDAIQGSMSWCPDATLDTANEAYEWNMGIARSGVGITDFTKKLSNDLANSYADYINAIQFKNQNGQVLTLIPSNKGNYQSGSYYDYILEEIEISLNEFLSKTEFPYIQLPTTLYLNNGEQYGMDPLDDDETTHGGPITIGDPIVYKTPEIYINSLNTGVHWVTYDSQMKKANVTNLEGFVLRFKRPMKKVGAFDDLEATKEENVLFGYGKDRDIGAHFDPIMAKLLKGTKYSEAFSKDLNRKDDFGTSVEDRIAMYNPLYFLDDYYSGYKTSKVAKYWRIQSGITQTENPLTTEYNLKLALENYGERKIDFHSNWNLGHVKSESSGNSSDNFIQWIKECLESQ
;
A
#
# COMPACT_ATOMS: atom_id res chain seq x y z
N MET A 1 64.40 -46.51 -49.75
CA MET A 1 65.47 -45.60 -50.24
C MET A 1 66.28 -45.09 -49.03
N LYS A 2 67.25 -44.18 -49.22
CA LYS A 2 68.36 -43.86 -48.31
C LYS A 2 67.98 -43.52 -46.84
N GLN A 3 68.69 -44.20 -45.92
CA GLN A 3 69.50 -43.73 -44.75
C GLN A 3 68.89 -42.74 -43.73
N LYS A 4 68.93 -42.91 -42.40
CA LYS A 4 69.91 -43.41 -41.37
C LYS A 4 70.83 -42.33 -40.74
N ASN A 5 70.63 -42.12 -39.43
CA ASN A 5 71.58 -41.60 -38.40
C ASN A 5 72.06 -40.13 -38.61
N TYR A 6 72.76 -39.41 -37.72
CA TYR A 6 73.24 -39.54 -36.32
C TYR A 6 72.77 -38.27 -35.55
N LYS A 7 72.57 -38.15 -34.22
CA LYS A 7 73.19 -38.66 -32.98
C LYS A 7 74.54 -38.00 -32.57
N LYS A 8 74.45 -36.95 -31.71
CA LYS A 8 75.48 -36.44 -30.75
C LYS A 8 76.82 -35.91 -31.36
N ILE A 9 77.59 -34.98 -30.77
CA ILE A 9 77.70 -34.54 -29.37
C ILE A 9 78.23 -33.08 -29.24
N LEU A 10 77.69 -32.33 -28.28
CA LEU A 10 78.35 -31.48 -27.25
C LEU A 10 79.72 -30.77 -27.51
N THR A 11 79.79 -29.46 -27.23
CA THR A 11 80.82 -28.78 -26.37
C THR A 11 80.30 -27.41 -25.90
N LEU A 12 80.72 -26.98 -24.69
CA LEU A 12 80.23 -25.80 -23.96
C LEU A 12 80.72 -24.46 -24.54
N ILE A 13 79.86 -23.44 -24.48
CA ILE A 13 80.25 -22.08 -24.07
C ILE A 13 79.27 -21.63 -22.98
N THR A 14 79.77 -20.99 -21.93
CA THR A 14 79.01 -20.57 -20.74
C THR A 14 78.14 -19.34 -21.01
N PHE A 15 76.88 -19.38 -20.59
CA PHE A 15 76.05 -18.18 -20.39
C PHE A 15 75.33 -18.22 -19.05
N ILE A 16 75.08 -17.04 -18.48
CA ILE A 16 74.67 -16.86 -17.08
C ILE A 16 73.15 -17.02 -16.95
N ILE A 17 72.72 -17.80 -15.97
CA ILE A 17 71.33 -17.88 -15.49
C ILE A 17 71.16 -16.88 -14.34
N PRO A 18 70.09 -16.07 -14.36
CA PRO A 18 69.26 -15.95 -13.15
C PRO A 18 67.83 -16.45 -13.40
N ILE A 19 67.49 -17.51 -12.66
CA ILE A 19 66.24 -17.72 -11.93
C ILE A 19 64.94 -17.31 -12.66
N VAL A 20 64.16 -18.32 -13.06
CA VAL A 20 62.71 -18.19 -13.29
C VAL A 20 62.05 -17.73 -11.99
N SER A 21 61.58 -16.47 -11.96
CA SER A 21 60.79 -15.96 -10.84
C SER A 21 59.34 -16.49 -10.92
N SER A 22 58.68 -16.53 -9.77
CA SER A 22 57.45 -17.28 -9.52
C SER A 22 56.25 -16.85 -10.36
N LYS A 23 55.40 -17.83 -10.72
CA LYS A 23 53.96 -17.56 -10.92
C LYS A 23 53.40 -16.90 -9.65
N THR A 24 52.85 -15.71 -9.77
CA THR A 24 51.98 -15.10 -8.75
C THR A 24 50.51 -15.34 -9.11
N SER A 25 49.62 -15.22 -8.12
CA SER A 25 48.22 -15.67 -8.22
C SER A 25 47.30 -14.63 -8.85
N GLU A 26 46.56 -15.02 -9.89
CA GLU A 26 45.34 -14.35 -10.36
C GLU A 26 44.05 -14.91 -9.72
N LYS A 27 44.17 -15.80 -8.73
CA LYS A 27 43.06 -16.18 -7.83
C LYS A 27 43.02 -15.23 -6.62
N GLU A 28 41.80 -14.87 -6.18
CA GLU A 28 41.40 -13.86 -5.15
C GLU A 28 40.92 -12.50 -5.72
N CYS A 29 39.90 -12.59 -6.58
CA CYS A 29 39.15 -11.46 -7.14
C CYS A 29 37.82 -11.99 -7.75
N PHE A 30 36.68 -11.50 -7.28
CA PHE A 30 35.35 -12.05 -7.64
C PHE A 30 34.92 -11.68 -9.08
N SER A 31 35.12 -10.41 -9.45
CA SER A 31 34.59 -9.78 -10.68
C SER A 31 35.02 -10.43 -12.00
N VAL A 32 36.14 -11.17 -12.00
CA VAL A 32 36.63 -11.92 -13.17
C VAL A 32 35.64 -13.00 -13.62
N LYS A 33 34.88 -13.58 -12.68
CA LYS A 33 33.79 -14.53 -12.99
C LYS A 33 32.60 -13.86 -13.69
N LEU A 34 32.46 -12.55 -13.53
CA LEU A 34 31.39 -11.71 -14.08
C LEU A 34 31.83 -10.97 -15.36
N GLY A 35 33.04 -11.23 -15.87
CA GLY A 35 33.60 -10.62 -17.07
C GLY A 35 34.37 -9.32 -16.86
N TYR A 36 34.50 -8.84 -15.62
CA TYR A 36 35.17 -7.58 -15.29
C TYR A 36 36.58 -7.81 -14.75
N LYS A 37 37.48 -6.83 -14.98
CA LYS A 37 38.88 -6.91 -14.51
C LYS A 37 38.97 -6.63 -13.01
N CYS A 38 40.08 -7.00 -12.38
CA CYS A 38 40.38 -6.59 -11.01
C CYS A 38 41.00 -5.19 -10.97
N CYS A 39 40.54 -4.32 -10.07
CA CYS A 39 41.09 -2.97 -9.90
C CYS A 39 42.58 -3.05 -9.55
N LYS A 40 43.43 -2.22 -10.17
CA LYS A 40 44.86 -2.10 -9.84
C LYS A 40 45.03 -1.46 -8.45
N SER A 41 44.20 -0.48 -8.14
CA SER A 41 44.04 0.21 -6.85
C SER A 41 43.04 -0.50 -5.92
N CYS A 42 42.94 0.00 -4.69
CA CYS A 42 41.97 -0.43 -3.69
C CYS A 42 40.86 0.62 -3.44
N ASN A 43 40.58 1.46 -4.44
CA ASN A 43 39.59 2.53 -4.34
C ASN A 43 38.18 1.94 -4.50
N ALA A 44 37.49 1.68 -3.39
CA ALA A 44 36.09 1.27 -3.41
C ALA A 44 35.20 2.43 -3.89
N VAL A 45 34.27 2.11 -4.80
CA VAL A 45 33.26 3.04 -5.36
C VAL A 45 31.85 2.52 -5.10
N GLN A 46 31.66 1.20 -5.02
CA GLN A 46 30.38 0.55 -4.71
C GLN A 46 30.63 -0.83 -4.07
N SER A 47 29.62 -1.39 -3.41
CA SER A 47 29.59 -2.81 -3.04
C SER A 47 28.20 -3.39 -3.28
N ASP A 48 28.14 -4.70 -3.54
CA ASP A 48 26.92 -5.47 -3.74
C ASP A 48 27.06 -6.88 -3.17
N TYR A 49 26.22 -7.82 -3.61
CA TYR A 49 26.26 -9.22 -3.17
C TYR A 49 27.44 -10.02 -3.75
N ASP A 50 27.96 -9.63 -4.91
CA ASP A 50 29.08 -10.31 -5.58
C ASP A 50 30.43 -9.84 -5.02
N GLY A 51 30.56 -8.56 -4.65
CA GLY A 51 31.73 -8.06 -3.92
C GLY A 51 31.86 -6.53 -3.85
N VAL A 52 33.10 -6.06 -3.74
CA VAL A 52 33.44 -4.64 -3.65
C VAL A 52 34.01 -4.15 -4.97
N TRP A 53 33.40 -3.13 -5.55
CA TRP A 53 33.69 -2.61 -6.88
C TRP A 53 34.40 -1.27 -6.84
N GLY A 54 35.24 -1.02 -7.84
CA GLY A 54 35.87 0.25 -8.14
C GLY A 54 35.74 0.59 -9.63
N VAL A 55 36.20 1.78 -10.03
CA VAL A 55 36.19 2.23 -11.42
C VAL A 55 37.59 2.70 -11.80
N GLU A 56 38.16 2.13 -12.87
CA GLU A 56 39.46 2.48 -13.41
C GLU A 56 39.38 2.64 -14.93
N ASP A 57 40.02 3.67 -15.48
CA ASP A 57 40.03 3.95 -16.93
C ASP A 57 38.59 4.00 -17.55
N ASN A 58 37.61 4.53 -16.80
CA ASN A 58 36.16 4.50 -17.08
C ASN A 58 35.49 3.10 -17.18
N HIS A 59 36.14 2.04 -16.68
CA HIS A 59 35.60 0.68 -16.65
C HIS A 59 35.42 0.19 -15.22
N TRP A 60 34.34 -0.56 -14.97
CA TRP A 60 34.10 -1.25 -13.71
C TRP A 60 35.14 -2.36 -13.47
N CYS A 61 35.56 -2.49 -12.22
CA CYS A 61 36.49 -3.51 -11.77
C CYS A 61 36.17 -3.99 -10.35
N GLY A 62 36.49 -5.23 -10.01
CA GLY A 62 36.39 -5.72 -8.64
C GLY A 62 37.68 -5.47 -7.85
N LEU A 63 37.57 -5.03 -6.60
CA LEU A 63 38.71 -5.01 -5.69
C LEU A 63 39.17 -6.44 -5.42
N ARG A 64 40.48 -6.62 -5.23
CA ARG A 64 41.08 -7.91 -4.84
C ARG A 64 40.93 -8.13 -3.34
N ASP A 65 40.94 -9.37 -2.89
CA ASP A 65 40.82 -9.70 -1.46
C ASP A 65 42.00 -9.12 -0.64
N SER A 66 43.13 -8.80 -1.29
CA SER A 66 44.26 -8.06 -0.67
C SER A 66 43.91 -6.64 -0.23
N CYS A 67 42.92 -6.00 -0.87
CA CYS A 67 42.39 -4.69 -0.47
C CYS A 67 41.49 -4.76 0.79
N LEU A 68 41.05 -5.97 1.17
CA LEU A 68 40.14 -6.22 2.29
C LEU A 68 40.86 -6.78 3.53
N LYS A 69 42.21 -6.81 3.53
CA LYS A 69 43.03 -7.57 4.49
C LYS A 69 44.20 -6.77 5.11
N ASN A 70 44.00 -5.53 5.59
CA ASN A 70 44.99 -4.92 6.51
C ASN A 70 44.52 -3.77 7.45
N THR A 71 43.45 -3.91 8.23
CA THR A 71 43.17 -2.95 9.33
C THR A 71 42.63 -3.56 10.62
N ASN A 72 42.95 -2.96 11.77
CA ASN A 72 42.59 -3.41 13.13
C ASN A 72 41.14 -3.06 13.54
N CYS A 73 40.28 -2.91 12.55
CA CYS A 73 39.07 -2.09 12.59
C CYS A 73 38.20 -2.51 11.40
N PHE A 74 36.92 -2.68 11.64
CA PHE A 74 36.01 -3.44 10.77
C PHE A 74 35.31 -2.60 9.69
N SER A 75 35.46 -1.27 9.72
CA SER A 75 34.74 -0.35 8.84
C SER A 75 35.52 -0.02 7.55
N GLU A 76 36.83 -0.20 7.56
CA GLU A 76 37.65 0.04 6.37
C GLU A 76 37.49 -1.09 5.34
N PRO A 77 37.57 -0.79 4.03
CA PRO A 77 37.95 0.50 3.44
C PRO A 77 36.81 1.53 3.31
N PHE A 78 35.58 1.19 3.70
CA PHE A 78 34.39 2.02 3.45
C PHE A 78 34.31 3.28 4.32
N TYR A 79 34.67 3.17 5.59
CA TYR A 79 34.76 4.28 6.53
C TYR A 79 36.05 4.21 7.33
N PRO A 80 36.73 5.34 7.60
CA PRO A 80 37.98 5.37 8.35
C PRO A 80 37.80 4.84 9.77
N CYS A 81 38.89 4.47 10.41
CA CYS A 81 38.87 4.08 11.82
C CYS A 81 38.91 5.30 12.74
N CYS A 82 38.10 5.29 13.81
CA CYS A 82 38.05 6.42 14.74
C CYS A 82 39.37 6.57 15.52
N GLU A 83 39.85 7.80 15.68
CA GLU A 83 40.93 8.15 16.59
C GLU A 83 40.47 8.06 18.07
N LYS A 84 39.17 8.27 18.32
CA LYS A 84 38.56 8.23 19.66
C LYS A 84 37.55 7.09 19.77
N ASN A 85 37.53 6.40 20.91
CA ASN A 85 36.62 5.28 21.19
C ASN A 85 35.19 5.73 21.60
N THR A 86 34.70 6.87 21.07
CA THR A 86 33.39 7.43 21.41
C THR A 86 32.30 6.75 20.59
N VAL A 87 31.64 5.77 21.20
CA VAL A 87 30.57 4.99 20.56
C VAL A 87 29.29 5.82 20.46
N VAL A 88 28.79 6.04 19.25
CA VAL A 88 27.48 6.67 18.98
C VAL A 88 26.46 5.67 18.42
N PHE A 89 26.92 4.58 17.81
CA PHE A 89 26.08 3.52 17.24
C PHE A 89 26.78 2.17 17.35
N THR A 90 26.04 1.07 17.29
CA THR A 90 26.58 -0.31 17.35
C THR A 90 25.65 -1.25 16.60
N ASP A 91 26.21 -2.05 15.69
CA ASP A 91 25.46 -2.97 14.82
C ASP A 91 26.05 -4.39 14.89
N LYS A 92 25.73 -5.24 13.90
CA LYS A 92 26.26 -6.60 13.79
C LYS A 92 27.73 -6.64 13.32
N GLN A 93 28.22 -5.57 12.69
CA GLN A 93 29.59 -5.45 12.19
C GLN A 93 30.54 -4.93 13.28
N GLY A 94 30.10 -3.94 14.07
CA GLY A 94 30.86 -3.47 15.23
C GLY A 94 30.33 -2.20 15.89
N LYS A 95 31.25 -1.44 16.49
CA LYS A 95 30.97 -0.19 17.19
C LYS A 95 31.41 1.00 16.34
N TRP A 96 30.56 2.01 16.25
CA TRP A 96 30.75 3.15 15.35
C TRP A 96 30.84 4.46 16.14
N GLY A 97 31.68 5.36 15.66
CA GLY A 97 31.80 6.75 16.10
C GLY A 97 31.52 7.71 14.94
N ILE A 98 31.47 9.01 15.24
CA ILE A 98 31.46 10.09 14.25
C ILE A 98 32.57 11.07 14.63
N GLU A 99 33.44 11.39 13.67
CA GLU A 99 34.53 12.36 13.84
C GLU A 99 34.58 13.29 12.62
N ASN A 100 34.72 14.61 12.88
CA ASN A 100 34.69 15.66 11.85
C ASN A 100 33.45 15.64 10.92
N GLY A 101 32.32 15.09 11.39
CA GLY A 101 31.09 14.93 10.62
C GLY A 101 30.99 13.63 9.82
N SER A 102 32.05 12.82 9.78
CA SER A 102 32.08 11.54 9.06
C SER A 102 31.96 10.35 10.00
N TRP A 103 31.28 9.29 9.55
CA TRP A 103 31.25 7.99 10.23
C TRP A 103 32.63 7.34 10.29
N CYS A 104 32.91 6.64 11.39
CA CYS A 104 34.14 5.89 11.58
C CYS A 104 33.92 4.60 12.41
N GLY A 105 34.76 3.59 12.19
CA GLY A 105 34.72 2.32 12.94
C GLY A 105 35.66 2.30 14.15
N ILE A 106 35.19 1.81 15.28
CA ILE A 106 35.95 1.72 16.52
C ILE A 106 36.67 0.37 16.59
N GLY A 107 37.97 0.38 16.26
CA GLY A 107 38.84 -0.79 16.23
C GLY A 107 39.27 -1.32 17.61
N LYS A 108 39.94 -2.49 17.62
CA LYS A 108 40.31 -3.20 18.86
C LYS A 108 41.71 -2.89 19.42
N SER A 109 42.26 -1.69 19.19
CA SER A 109 43.55 -1.32 19.81
C SER A 109 43.88 0.18 19.86
N ILE A 110 43.42 0.88 20.91
CA ILE A 110 44.18 1.99 21.53
C ILE A 110 44.27 1.71 23.03
N LYS A 111 45.34 1.04 23.47
CA LYS A 111 45.73 0.98 24.88
C LYS A 111 46.74 2.08 25.17
N SER A 112 46.59 2.68 26.35
CA SER A 112 47.47 3.72 26.90
C SER A 112 48.95 3.34 26.83
N LYS A 113 49.76 4.19 26.18
CA LYS A 113 51.21 4.23 26.43
C LYS A 113 51.45 5.21 27.58
N ASN A 114 51.68 4.68 28.78
CA ASN A 114 52.22 5.47 29.87
C ASN A 114 53.67 5.83 29.55
N ASN A 115 54.03 7.11 29.69
CA ASN A 115 55.40 7.50 30.03
C ASN A 115 55.40 7.79 31.54
N GLU A 116 56.02 6.93 32.34
CA GLU A 116 56.21 7.16 33.78
C GLU A 116 57.59 7.76 34.07
N SER A 117 57.65 8.73 34.99
CA SER A 117 58.87 9.26 35.63
C SER A 117 59.83 10.01 34.68
N ASN A 118 60.33 11.23 34.93
CA ASN A 118 60.24 12.19 36.04
C ASN A 118 60.04 13.62 35.43
N ALA A 119 59.96 14.76 36.12
CA ALA A 119 60.30 15.07 37.51
C ALA A 119 59.49 16.25 38.10
N THR A 120 59.72 16.50 39.39
CA THR A 120 59.26 17.59 40.25
C THR A 120 59.55 19.01 39.71
N GLN A 121 58.55 19.90 39.69
CA GLN A 121 58.61 21.18 40.42
C GLN A 121 57.24 21.86 40.58
N ASN A 122 56.96 22.37 41.77
CA ASN A 122 55.87 23.29 42.05
C ASN A 122 56.27 24.72 41.62
N GLN A 123 55.35 25.50 41.06
CA GLN A 123 54.98 26.81 41.66
C GLN A 123 53.75 27.50 41.03
N SER A 124 52.68 27.58 41.84
CA SER A 124 51.90 28.78 42.19
C SER A 124 51.28 29.72 41.14
N ASN A 125 50.11 30.24 41.53
CA ASN A 125 49.53 31.55 41.18
C ASN A 125 48.83 31.72 39.82
N LYS A 126 47.51 31.53 39.85
CA LYS A 126 46.57 32.60 39.44
C LYS A 126 45.61 32.92 40.58
N LYS A 127 45.51 34.21 40.93
CA LYS A 127 44.37 34.80 41.63
C LYS A 127 43.19 34.95 40.63
N ASN A 128 41.91 34.90 41.03
CA ASN A 128 41.14 35.85 41.86
C ASN A 128 41.23 37.31 41.36
N GLU A 129 40.31 38.26 41.62
CA GLU A 129 39.04 38.34 42.39
C GLU A 129 38.01 39.16 41.51
N ASN A 130 36.66 39.08 41.48
CA ASN A 130 35.62 38.11 41.91
C ASN A 130 34.20 38.45 41.29
N GLU A 131 33.37 37.43 40.97
CA GLU A 131 31.89 37.26 41.22
C GLU A 131 30.77 38.21 40.71
N LYS A 132 29.62 37.59 40.33
CA LYS A 132 28.23 37.74 40.89
C LYS A 132 27.19 36.96 40.04
N ASP A 133 26.04 36.46 40.53
CA ASP A 133 25.37 36.56 41.85
C ASP A 133 24.56 35.26 42.21
N ASN A 134 24.52 34.93 43.51
CA ASN A 134 23.43 34.36 44.34
C ASN A 134 22.59 33.09 44.00
N HIS A 135 22.51 32.21 45.03
CA HIS A 135 21.33 31.49 45.60
C HIS A 135 20.36 30.70 44.67
N ASN A 136 19.94 29.47 45.01
CA ASN A 136 19.39 29.10 46.32
C ASN A 136 19.54 27.59 46.67
N LYS A 137 19.07 27.15 47.86
CA LYS A 137 19.29 25.79 48.39
C LYS A 137 18.12 25.19 49.21
N GLU A 138 18.04 23.86 49.17
CA GLU A 138 17.51 22.90 50.18
C GLU A 138 16.00 22.66 50.41
N ILE A 139 15.53 21.48 49.93
CA ILE A 139 14.82 20.32 50.57
C ILE A 139 13.92 20.51 51.83
N PRO A 140 12.88 19.65 52.02
CA PRO A 140 13.09 18.30 52.59
C PRO A 140 12.26 17.13 52.01
N ASN A 141 12.75 15.91 52.34
CA ASN A 141 12.15 14.58 52.58
C ASN A 141 10.61 14.35 52.42
N GLU A 142 10.06 13.12 52.33
CA GLU A 142 10.53 11.81 52.83
C GLU A 142 9.79 10.62 52.14
N GLY A 143 10.36 9.40 52.15
CA GLY A 143 9.64 8.17 51.74
C GLY A 143 10.52 7.05 51.20
N LYS A 144 10.94 6.10 52.06
CA LYS A 144 11.76 4.94 51.66
C LYS A 144 10.93 3.66 51.51
N ASN A 145 11.19 2.85 50.49
CA ASN A 145 12.09 1.68 50.63
C ASN A 145 12.16 0.87 49.32
N GLU A 146 13.33 0.29 49.06
CA GLU A 146 13.58 -0.69 48.00
C GLU A 146 13.29 -2.13 48.50
N GLN A 147 13.15 -3.11 47.59
CA GLN A 147 14.14 -4.20 47.48
C GLN A 147 13.89 -5.17 46.30
N ASP A 148 14.92 -5.31 45.46
CA ASP A 148 15.45 -6.54 44.82
C ASP A 148 14.60 -7.84 44.84
N SER A 149 14.53 -8.64 43.75
CA SER A 149 15.73 -9.21 43.11
C SER A 149 15.49 -10.00 41.80
N LYS A 150 16.39 -9.76 40.82
CA LYS A 150 17.18 -10.70 39.99
C LYS A 150 16.54 -11.97 39.37
N ASP A 151 16.55 -11.98 38.03
CA ASP A 151 17.04 -13.03 37.12
C ASP A 151 17.13 -14.51 37.59
N LYS A 152 16.44 -15.42 36.87
CA LYS A 152 17.09 -16.41 35.96
C LYS A 152 16.13 -17.40 35.26
N ASN A 153 16.13 -17.34 33.92
CA ASN A 153 16.50 -18.42 32.98
C ASN A 153 16.24 -19.92 33.29
N ILE A 154 15.68 -20.60 32.26
CA ILE A 154 16.00 -21.95 31.70
C ILE A 154 15.09 -23.18 32.03
N SER A 155 14.84 -23.94 30.94
CA SER A 155 14.46 -25.37 30.76
C SER A 155 13.12 -25.96 31.29
N GLU A 156 12.26 -26.29 30.31
CA GLU A 156 11.82 -27.66 29.93
C GLU A 156 11.02 -28.60 30.87
N GLU A 157 10.00 -29.19 30.24
CA GLU A 157 9.46 -30.56 30.38
C GLU A 157 8.63 -31.04 31.59
N ASN A 158 7.46 -31.59 31.23
CA ASN A 158 6.85 -32.84 31.70
C ASN A 158 6.63 -33.07 33.21
N ASN A 159 5.34 -33.11 33.61
CA ASN A 159 4.71 -34.42 33.87
C ASN A 159 3.17 -34.43 33.93
N ASN A 160 2.61 -35.64 33.79
CA ASN A 160 1.19 -35.94 34.00
C ASN A 160 0.86 -36.04 35.50
N ASN A 161 -0.39 -35.74 35.91
CA ASN A 161 -1.32 -36.79 36.34
C ASN A 161 -2.71 -36.29 36.80
N ASN A 162 -3.74 -36.82 36.12
CA ASN A 162 -4.98 -37.36 36.70
C ASN A 162 -5.09 -37.41 38.25
N LYS A 163 -6.18 -36.87 38.83
CA LYS A 163 -7.32 -37.70 39.30
C LYS A 163 -8.53 -36.97 39.93
N ASP A 164 -9.71 -37.54 39.63
CA ASP A 164 -10.89 -37.79 40.47
C ASP A 164 -11.40 -36.73 41.47
N ARG A 165 -12.65 -36.25 41.26
CA ARG A 165 -13.77 -36.52 42.20
C ARG A 165 -15.18 -36.18 41.67
N ASN A 166 -15.95 -37.26 41.45
CA ASN A 166 -17.35 -37.51 41.87
C ASN A 166 -18.31 -36.32 42.06
N ILE A 167 -19.35 -36.18 41.22
CA ILE A 167 -20.70 -36.82 41.33
C ILE A 167 -21.67 -36.09 42.27
N THR A 168 -22.75 -35.58 41.68
CA THR A 168 -24.14 -35.87 42.11
C THR A 168 -25.02 -36.08 40.87
N LYS A 169 -26.14 -36.80 41.02
CA LYS A 169 -27.05 -37.16 39.90
C LYS A 169 -28.51 -37.05 40.34
N GLU A 170 -29.33 -36.40 39.52
CA GLU A 170 -30.72 -36.79 39.25
C GLU A 170 -30.91 -36.65 37.72
N LYS A 171 -31.29 -37.69 36.93
CA LYS A 171 -32.51 -38.52 36.91
C LYS A 171 -33.72 -37.76 36.30
N GLN A 172 -34.48 -38.31 35.35
CA GLN A 172 -34.38 -39.59 34.62
C GLN A 172 -35.30 -39.60 33.38
N ASN A 173 -35.06 -40.55 32.44
CA ASN A 173 -36.04 -41.14 31.48
C ASN A 173 -36.63 -40.21 30.37
N ASP A 174 -37.00 -40.67 29.17
CA ASP A 174 -36.89 -41.95 28.43
C ASP A 174 -36.60 -41.61 26.92
N LYS A 175 -35.85 -42.37 26.10
CA LYS A 175 -36.19 -43.64 25.39
C LYS A 175 -37.52 -43.57 24.60
N ASP A 176 -37.62 -43.98 23.34
CA ASP A 176 -36.84 -44.96 22.57
C ASP A 176 -36.67 -44.61 21.07
N LYS A 177 -35.55 -45.08 20.51
CA LYS A 177 -35.34 -45.79 19.22
C LYS A 177 -36.47 -45.83 18.16
N ASN A 178 -36.07 -45.61 16.90
CA ASN A 178 -35.77 -46.73 15.98
C ASN A 178 -34.95 -46.28 14.76
N ALA A 179 -34.45 -47.23 13.97
CA ALA A 179 -33.58 -46.99 12.81
C ALA A 179 -33.87 -47.98 11.67
N THR A 180 -33.35 -47.68 10.47
CA THR A 180 -33.42 -48.50 9.22
C THR A 180 -34.83 -48.62 8.62
N LYS A 181 -35.03 -48.87 7.32
CA LYS A 181 -34.13 -49.30 6.23
C LYS A 181 -34.77 -49.04 4.86
N GLU A 182 -33.95 -48.99 3.78
CA GLU A 182 -34.35 -49.37 2.40
C GLU A 182 -35.46 -48.54 1.68
N LYS A 183 -35.60 -48.55 0.35
CA LYS A 183 -34.62 -48.58 -0.77
C LYS A 183 -35.36 -48.13 -2.05
N GLU A 184 -34.59 -47.89 -3.12
CA GLU A 184 -34.97 -48.05 -4.55
C GLU A 184 -36.44 -47.94 -4.96
N ASP A 185 -36.76 -46.91 -5.76
CA ASP A 185 -37.27 -47.21 -7.11
C ASP A 185 -36.78 -46.17 -8.14
N ASN A 186 -36.94 -46.46 -9.43
CA ASN A 186 -36.13 -45.89 -10.51
C ASN A 186 -36.97 -45.53 -11.75
N LYS A 187 -36.29 -44.91 -12.73
CA LYS A 187 -36.58 -44.87 -14.18
C LYS A 187 -37.52 -43.84 -14.80
N ASP A 188 -36.94 -43.24 -15.84
CA ASP A 188 -37.49 -43.04 -17.19
C ASP A 188 -38.79 -42.21 -17.35
N ARG A 189 -38.60 -40.97 -17.81
CA ARG A 189 -38.60 -40.72 -19.28
C ARG A 189 -37.83 -39.46 -19.67
N ASN A 190 -37.58 -39.36 -20.97
CA ASN A 190 -36.51 -38.56 -21.57
C ASN A 190 -36.96 -38.07 -22.97
N ILE A 191 -36.12 -37.27 -23.64
CA ILE A 191 -36.03 -37.16 -25.11
C ILE A 191 -37.07 -36.25 -25.84
N THR A 192 -36.64 -34.98 -26.04
CA THR A 192 -36.35 -34.34 -27.36
C THR A 192 -37.29 -33.35 -28.11
N LYS A 193 -36.64 -32.24 -28.53
CA LYS A 193 -36.46 -31.69 -29.92
C LYS A 193 -37.39 -30.63 -30.56
N GLU A 194 -36.75 -29.47 -30.79
CA GLU A 194 -36.52 -28.80 -32.10
C GLU A 194 -37.64 -28.09 -32.91
N LYS A 195 -37.38 -26.78 -33.13
CA LYS A 195 -37.28 -26.04 -34.42
C LYS A 195 -38.45 -25.22 -35.01
N GLN A 196 -38.13 -23.91 -35.11
CA GLN A 196 -38.22 -23.02 -36.28
C GLN A 196 -39.52 -22.29 -36.68
N ASP A 197 -39.37 -20.96 -36.76
CA ASP A 197 -39.63 -20.06 -37.91
C ASP A 197 -40.95 -20.22 -38.72
N ASP A 198 -41.75 -19.15 -38.90
CA ASP A 198 -41.35 -18.12 -39.87
C ASP A 198 -42.06 -16.72 -39.85
N LYS A 199 -41.29 -15.74 -40.34
CA LYS A 199 -41.50 -14.38 -40.91
C LYS A 199 -42.91 -13.70 -41.09
N ASN A 200 -42.87 -12.39 -40.77
CA ASN A 200 -43.23 -11.20 -41.58
C ASN A 200 -44.65 -10.56 -41.63
N LYS A 201 -44.67 -9.29 -41.18
CA LYS A 201 -45.10 -8.04 -41.88
C LYS A 201 -46.49 -7.95 -42.55
N ASN A 202 -47.22 -6.88 -42.18
CA ASN A 202 -47.25 -5.68 -43.04
C ASN A 202 -47.47 -4.37 -42.26
N THR A 203 -47.23 -3.21 -42.90
CA THR A 203 -47.04 -1.91 -42.23
C THR A 203 -48.03 -0.81 -42.63
N ASN A 204 -48.32 0.09 -41.68
CA ASN A 204 -48.52 1.55 -41.79
C ASN A 204 -49.29 2.15 -42.99
N LYS A 205 -50.18 3.12 -42.70
CA LYS A 205 -49.86 4.53 -43.05
C LYS A 205 -50.72 5.61 -42.35
N GLU A 206 -49.99 6.62 -41.88
CA GLU A 206 -50.28 8.06 -41.90
C GLU A 206 -51.39 8.72 -41.04
N LYS A 207 -50.86 9.47 -40.06
CA LYS A 207 -51.12 10.91 -39.77
C LYS A 207 -52.29 11.25 -38.84
N GLN A 208 -52.10 11.90 -37.69
CA GLN A 208 -51.30 13.10 -37.30
C GLN A 208 -52.21 14.32 -37.18
N ASN A 209 -52.62 14.62 -35.95
CA ASN A 209 -52.99 15.94 -35.42
C ASN A 209 -52.89 15.89 -33.89
N ASP A 210 -53.20 17.00 -33.22
CA ASP A 210 -53.38 17.13 -31.76
C ASP A 210 -52.14 16.93 -30.88
N LYS A 211 -51.05 17.63 -31.25
CA LYS A 211 -50.19 18.26 -30.23
C LYS A 211 -50.72 19.66 -29.94
N GLU A 212 -51.45 19.82 -28.82
CA GLU A 212 -51.53 21.05 -27.97
C GLU A 212 -52.76 21.01 -27.04
N LYS A 213 -52.60 20.43 -25.83
CA LYS A 213 -53.28 20.78 -24.55
C LYS A 213 -53.18 19.64 -23.53
N GLU A 214 -52.00 19.45 -22.96
CA GLU A 214 -51.92 18.86 -21.61
C GLU A 214 -50.68 19.37 -20.90
N ASN A 215 -50.87 20.47 -20.17
CA ASN A 215 -49.88 21.06 -19.28
C ASN A 215 -50.65 21.65 -18.10
N THR A 216 -50.10 21.55 -16.89
CA THR A 216 -50.78 21.75 -15.59
C THR A 216 -51.86 20.72 -15.22
N LYS A 217 -51.45 19.64 -14.51
CA LYS A 217 -51.75 19.50 -13.08
C LYS A 217 -50.91 18.44 -12.36
N ASP A 218 -50.79 18.66 -11.05
CA ASP A 218 -50.51 17.71 -9.97
C ASP A 218 -49.26 16.81 -10.06
N LYS A 219 -48.09 17.44 -9.82
CA LYS A 219 -47.01 16.77 -9.07
C LYS A 219 -47.50 16.49 -7.63
N GLN A 220 -48.02 15.29 -7.35
CA GLN A 220 -48.16 14.85 -5.96
C GLN A 220 -46.78 14.47 -5.41
N SER A 221 -46.32 15.20 -4.37
CA SER A 221 -45.15 14.79 -3.60
C SER A 221 -45.50 13.59 -2.74
N THR A 222 -44.95 12.42 -3.08
CA THR A 222 -44.96 11.26 -2.19
C THR A 222 -43.99 11.50 -1.05
N ASN A 223 -44.47 12.15 0.02
CA ASN A 223 -43.73 12.31 1.27
C ASN A 223 -43.58 10.95 1.98
N ASN A 224 -42.69 10.09 1.45
CA ASN A 224 -42.14 8.98 2.22
C ASN A 224 -41.39 9.57 3.41
N LYS A 225 -42.02 9.49 4.59
CA LYS A 225 -41.44 9.97 5.83
C LYS A 225 -40.36 8.98 6.26
N ILE A 226 -39.11 9.30 5.95
CA ILE A 226 -37.91 8.49 6.26
C ILE A 226 -38.02 7.94 7.68
N LYS A 227 -37.99 6.61 7.79
CA LYS A 227 -38.32 5.91 9.04
C LYS A 227 -37.05 5.64 9.85
N THR A 228 -36.53 6.69 10.49
CA THR A 228 -35.40 6.60 11.43
C THR A 228 -35.68 7.34 12.73
N SER A 229 -35.02 6.90 13.79
CA SER A 229 -34.91 7.52 15.11
C SER A 229 -33.65 8.37 15.27
N LEU A 230 -32.73 8.36 14.30
CA LEU A 230 -31.51 9.16 14.32
C LEU A 230 -31.82 10.66 14.42
N PRO A 231 -31.19 11.39 15.36
CA PRO A 231 -31.27 12.83 15.40
C PRO A 231 -30.63 13.42 14.14
N LYS A 232 -31.21 14.51 13.63
CA LYS A 232 -30.51 15.39 12.71
C LYS A 232 -29.47 16.23 13.48
N ILE A 233 -28.49 16.76 12.76
CA ILE A 233 -27.43 17.63 13.29
C ILE A 233 -28.03 18.77 14.10
N ASP A 234 -27.55 18.97 15.33
CA ASP A 234 -28.04 20.07 16.16
C ASP A 234 -27.35 21.37 15.75
N MET A 235 -28.11 22.25 15.10
CA MET A 235 -27.66 23.59 14.72
C MET A 235 -27.36 24.51 15.91
N LYS A 236 -27.52 24.04 17.16
CA LYS A 236 -27.15 24.74 18.41
C LYS A 236 -25.91 24.17 19.10
N ALA A 237 -25.36 23.05 18.62
CA ALA A 237 -24.25 22.33 19.26
C ALA A 237 -22.88 22.58 18.59
N TRP A 238 -22.79 23.49 17.62
CA TRP A 238 -21.54 23.78 16.91
C TRP A 238 -20.49 24.38 17.83
N GLN A 239 -19.26 23.85 17.79
CA GLN A 239 -18.07 24.48 18.33
C GLN A 239 -17.40 25.35 17.26
N TYR A 240 -16.46 26.21 17.65
CA TYR A 240 -15.80 27.16 16.76
C TYR A 240 -14.30 27.25 17.04
N ASN A 241 -13.47 26.97 16.04
CA ASN A 241 -12.06 27.33 16.05
C ASN A 241 -11.92 28.73 15.43
N LYS A 242 -11.37 29.67 16.22
CA LYS A 242 -11.18 31.08 15.83
C LYS A 242 -9.90 31.31 15.00
N GLU A 243 -8.88 30.50 15.17
CA GLU A 243 -7.59 30.65 14.48
C GLU A 243 -7.72 30.22 13.01
N ASP A 244 -8.52 29.19 12.78
CA ASP A 244 -8.76 28.60 11.46
C ASP A 244 -10.06 29.10 10.78
N ASP A 245 -10.92 29.85 11.48
CA ASP A 245 -12.29 30.26 11.06
C ASP A 245 -13.15 29.06 10.63
N ILE A 246 -13.39 28.12 11.55
CA ILE A 246 -14.14 26.88 11.28
C ILE A 246 -15.17 26.58 12.38
N TYR A 247 -16.41 26.32 11.97
CA TYR A 247 -17.42 25.70 12.86
C TYR A 247 -17.37 24.19 12.71
N TRP A 248 -17.43 23.47 13.82
CA TRP A 248 -17.31 22.01 13.83
C TRP A 248 -18.21 21.32 14.86
N GLN A 249 -18.55 20.05 14.60
CA GLN A 249 -19.37 19.22 15.49
C GLN A 249 -18.93 17.75 15.31
N VAL A 250 -18.75 17.01 16.41
CA VAL A 250 -18.24 15.62 16.45
C VAL A 250 -19.10 14.72 17.33
N GLY A 251 -18.81 13.41 17.34
CA GLY A 251 -19.59 12.40 18.07
C GLY A 251 -20.99 12.16 17.47
N ILE A 252 -21.15 12.46 16.18
CA ILE A 252 -22.44 12.37 15.50
C ILE A 252 -22.62 10.94 14.96
N PHE A 253 -23.43 10.13 15.64
CA PHE A 253 -23.75 8.78 15.20
C PHE A 253 -24.50 8.78 13.86
N TYR A 254 -24.03 7.98 12.90
CA TYR A 254 -24.63 7.83 11.57
C TYR A 254 -25.53 6.58 11.43
N CYS A 255 -25.64 5.77 12.49
CA CYS A 255 -26.42 4.55 12.54
C CYS A 255 -27.14 4.41 13.90
N GLU A 256 -28.31 3.76 13.93
CA GLU A 256 -29.14 3.64 15.14
C GLU A 256 -28.61 2.64 16.17
N ASN A 257 -27.87 1.62 15.71
CA ASN A 257 -27.41 0.49 16.51
C ASN A 257 -25.90 0.29 16.31
N PRO A 258 -25.05 1.24 16.75
CA PRO A 258 -23.61 1.09 16.69
C PRO A 258 -23.16 -0.13 17.50
N ILE A 259 -22.35 -0.98 16.90
CA ILE A 259 -21.76 -2.17 17.52
C ILE A 259 -20.51 -1.79 18.31
N ASP A 260 -19.71 -0.84 17.79
CA ASP A 260 -18.65 -0.17 18.55
C ASP A 260 -18.77 1.37 18.40
N PRO A 261 -19.33 2.06 19.42
CA PRO A 261 -19.46 3.51 19.43
C PRO A 261 -18.15 4.31 19.32
N ASN A 262 -16.98 3.70 19.52
CA ASN A 262 -15.70 4.37 19.29
C ASN A 262 -15.43 4.57 17.79
N TYR A 263 -16.03 3.75 16.93
CA TYR A 263 -15.85 3.79 15.48
C TYR A 263 -17.09 4.31 14.73
N GLU A 264 -18.31 4.09 15.24
CA GLU A 264 -19.54 4.35 14.47
C GLU A 264 -20.12 5.78 14.55
N SER A 265 -19.25 6.81 14.53
CA SER A 265 -19.66 8.22 14.48
C SER A 265 -18.74 9.10 13.62
N LEU A 266 -19.21 10.31 13.25
CA LEU A 266 -18.49 11.25 12.38
C LEU A 266 -18.37 12.66 12.97
N GLY A 267 -17.51 13.47 12.34
CA GLY A 267 -17.27 14.87 12.63
C GLY A 267 -17.30 15.74 11.38
N ILE A 268 -18.00 16.88 11.45
CA ILE A 268 -18.29 17.78 10.33
C ILE A 268 -17.60 19.12 10.60
N PHE A 269 -16.90 19.65 9.59
CA PHE A 269 -16.11 20.89 9.67
C PHE A 269 -16.50 21.81 8.51
N ILE A 270 -16.96 23.02 8.84
CA ILE A 270 -17.55 24.00 7.90
C ILE A 270 -16.76 25.32 7.93
N PRO A 271 -16.44 25.93 6.77
CA PRO A 271 -15.81 27.26 6.71
C PRO A 271 -16.67 28.33 7.42
N GLY A 272 -16.04 29.16 8.26
CA GLY A 272 -16.73 30.15 9.09
C GLY A 272 -17.57 31.14 8.30
N GLN A 273 -17.08 31.57 7.13
CA GLN A 273 -17.80 32.46 6.20
C GLN A 273 -19.17 31.92 5.74
N TYR A 274 -19.38 30.60 5.75
CA TYR A 274 -20.66 29.95 5.40
C TYR A 274 -21.69 30.00 6.54
N ILE A 275 -21.31 30.45 7.74
CA ILE A 275 -22.12 30.38 8.96
C ILE A 275 -22.30 31.77 9.59
N ASN A 276 -23.55 32.15 9.81
CA ASN A 276 -23.94 33.19 10.75
C ASN A 276 -24.18 32.54 12.12
N ALA A 277 -23.34 32.84 13.12
CA ALA A 277 -23.42 32.21 14.44
C ALA A 277 -23.72 33.20 15.57
N ILE A 278 -24.46 32.72 16.57
CA ILE A 278 -24.67 33.38 17.87
C ILE A 278 -24.12 32.45 18.94
N LYS A 279 -23.19 32.93 19.78
CA LYS A 279 -22.66 32.12 20.89
C LYS A 279 -23.76 31.88 21.94
N ASN A 280 -23.90 30.64 22.40
CA ASN A 280 -24.88 30.29 23.43
C ASN A 280 -24.41 30.77 24.81
N GLU A 281 -25.34 31.17 25.68
CA GLU A 281 -25.03 31.60 27.05
C GLU A 281 -24.37 30.47 27.86
N ASN A 282 -23.30 30.81 28.57
CA ASN A 282 -22.54 29.91 29.46
C ASN A 282 -21.99 28.61 28.83
N ALA A 283 -21.92 28.52 27.49
CA ALA A 283 -21.43 27.35 26.78
C ALA A 283 -20.21 27.64 25.88
N THR A 284 -19.53 26.58 25.44
CA THR A 284 -18.55 26.61 24.34
C THR A 284 -19.22 26.60 22.96
N THR A 285 -20.52 26.29 22.89
CA THR A 285 -21.27 26.07 21.65
C THR A 285 -21.95 27.32 21.09
N TYR A 286 -22.34 27.22 19.82
CA TYR A 286 -22.92 28.28 19.00
C TYR A 286 -24.21 27.79 18.33
N SER A 287 -25.19 28.68 18.27
CA SER A 287 -26.39 28.56 17.43
C SER A 287 -26.11 29.13 16.05
N CYS A 288 -26.15 28.28 15.03
CA CYS A 288 -25.69 28.55 13.68
C CYS A 288 -26.83 28.57 12.65
N GLN A 289 -26.73 29.47 11.68
CA GLN A 289 -27.57 29.54 10.48
C GLN A 289 -26.68 29.73 9.26
N PHE A 290 -27.11 29.30 8.07
CA PHE A 290 -26.31 29.50 6.86
C PHE A 290 -26.27 30.96 6.42
N ASN A 291 -25.09 31.41 6.02
CA ASN A 291 -24.89 32.68 5.36
C ASN A 291 -25.24 32.55 3.87
N LEU A 292 -26.51 32.82 3.51
CA LEU A 292 -27.04 32.59 2.16
C LEU A 292 -26.35 33.40 1.05
N SER A 293 -25.61 34.47 1.38
CA SER A 293 -24.84 35.28 0.43
C SER A 293 -23.35 34.92 0.38
N SER A 294 -22.90 33.95 1.17
CA SER A 294 -21.49 33.56 1.26
C SER A 294 -20.98 32.85 0.00
N LYS A 295 -19.70 33.09 -0.32
CA LYS A 295 -19.00 32.45 -1.42
C LYS A 295 -17.49 32.40 -1.12
N ILE A 296 -16.89 31.23 -1.26
CA ILE A 296 -15.44 31.01 -1.19
C ILE A 296 -15.00 30.40 -2.53
N GLY A 297 -14.07 31.05 -3.23
CA GLY A 297 -13.70 30.65 -4.59
C GLY A 297 -14.91 30.63 -5.53
N SER A 298 -15.22 29.48 -6.14
CA SER A 298 -16.41 29.25 -6.94
C SER A 298 -17.61 28.71 -6.13
N TYR A 299 -17.41 28.31 -4.88
CA TYR A 299 -18.38 27.57 -4.07
C TYR A 299 -19.22 28.44 -3.13
N THR A 300 -20.50 28.09 -3.06
CA THR A 300 -21.52 28.62 -2.14
C THR A 300 -22.09 27.47 -1.30
N ILE A 301 -22.87 27.77 -0.28
CA ILE A 301 -23.53 26.76 0.56
C ILE A 301 -24.39 25.73 -0.21
N ASN A 302 -24.81 26.04 -1.44
CA ASN A 302 -25.65 25.18 -2.28
C ASN A 302 -24.86 24.28 -3.24
N ASN A 303 -23.56 24.53 -3.45
CA ASN A 303 -22.74 23.78 -4.41
C ASN A 303 -21.33 23.39 -3.91
N ALA A 304 -20.97 23.74 -2.66
CA ALA A 304 -19.74 23.33 -2.02
C ALA A 304 -19.59 21.79 -2.03
N PRO A 305 -18.43 21.24 -2.44
CA PRO A 305 -18.17 19.81 -2.32
C PRO A 305 -18.00 19.39 -0.86
N ILE A 306 -18.22 18.10 -0.61
CA ILE A 306 -17.94 17.46 0.67
C ILE A 306 -16.82 16.44 0.44
N VAL A 307 -15.74 16.51 1.21
CA VAL A 307 -14.67 15.49 1.20
C VAL A 307 -14.73 14.59 2.43
N ILE A 308 -14.51 13.31 2.21
CA ILE A 308 -14.40 12.29 3.25
C ILE A 308 -13.01 11.64 3.15
N PRO A 309 -12.08 11.93 4.09
CA PRO A 309 -10.82 11.22 4.18
C PRO A 309 -11.06 9.80 4.70
N ILE A 310 -10.33 8.83 4.16
CA ILE A 310 -10.37 7.43 4.60
C ILE A 310 -8.97 7.06 5.11
N THR A 311 -8.77 7.30 6.40
CA THR A 311 -7.49 7.14 7.11
C THR A 311 -7.41 5.76 7.76
N THR A 312 -6.79 4.79 7.09
CA THR A 312 -6.64 3.43 7.60
C THR A 312 -5.37 2.79 7.04
N GLN A 313 -4.66 2.04 7.89
CA GLN A 313 -3.51 1.21 7.53
C GLN A 313 -3.90 -0.26 7.62
N GLY A 314 -3.62 -1.04 6.58
CA GLY A 314 -3.93 -2.47 6.53
C GLY A 314 -5.40 -2.80 6.85
N TYR A 315 -6.33 -1.93 6.44
CA TYR A 315 -7.75 -2.00 6.77
C TYR A 315 -8.09 -1.96 8.27
N MET A 316 -7.23 -1.43 9.14
CA MET A 316 -7.56 -1.21 10.55
C MET A 316 -8.71 -0.19 10.74
N SER A 317 -9.46 -0.36 11.83
CA SER A 317 -10.59 0.49 12.22
C SER A 317 -10.10 1.93 12.50
N SER A 318 -10.72 2.94 11.89
CA SER A 318 -10.38 4.36 12.06
C SER A 318 -11.24 4.98 13.15
N PRO A 319 -10.67 5.50 14.25
CA PRO A 319 -11.43 6.01 15.39
C PRO A 319 -12.30 7.22 15.00
N SER A 320 -13.46 7.34 15.63
CA SER A 320 -14.33 8.52 15.50
C SER A 320 -13.62 9.78 16.00
N PRO A 321 -13.76 10.94 15.34
CA PRO A 321 -13.15 12.18 15.82
C PRO A 321 -13.80 12.62 17.15
N GLN A 322 -12.97 12.99 18.12
CA GLN A 322 -13.40 13.44 19.46
C GLN A 322 -13.20 14.93 19.69
N ASP A 323 -12.39 15.59 18.86
CA ASP A 323 -11.99 17.00 18.99
C ASP A 323 -11.72 17.58 17.59
N TYR A 324 -11.25 18.82 17.53
CA TYR A 324 -10.96 19.56 16.30
C TYR A 324 -9.82 18.95 15.47
N ILE A 325 -10.03 18.82 14.15
CA ILE A 325 -9.02 18.33 13.19
C ILE A 325 -8.42 19.50 12.41
N LYS A 326 -7.10 19.70 12.54
CA LYS A 326 -6.36 20.76 11.83
C LYS A 326 -6.41 20.66 10.30
N GLU A 327 -6.24 19.46 9.74
CA GLU A 327 -6.24 19.24 8.27
C GLU A 327 -7.57 19.65 7.61
N ALA A 328 -8.67 19.78 8.36
CA ALA A 328 -9.91 20.35 7.85
C ALA A 328 -9.68 21.76 7.24
N LYS A 329 -8.76 22.55 7.83
CA LYS A 329 -8.42 23.90 7.38
C LYS A 329 -8.00 23.96 5.91
N ARG A 330 -7.14 23.02 5.48
CA ARG A 330 -6.61 22.97 4.11
C ARG A 330 -7.74 22.90 3.07
N PHE A 331 -8.84 22.26 3.42
CA PHE A 331 -10.05 22.13 2.60
C PHE A 331 -11.04 23.30 2.80
N THR A 332 -11.30 23.71 4.04
CA THR A 332 -12.28 24.79 4.33
C THR A 332 -11.84 26.16 3.83
N ASP A 333 -10.53 26.45 3.83
CA ASP A 333 -9.94 27.66 3.23
C ASP A 333 -10.29 27.80 1.73
N LYS A 334 -10.64 26.69 1.08
CA LYS A 334 -10.99 26.59 -0.35
C LYS A 334 -12.50 26.49 -0.59
N GLY A 335 -13.32 26.56 0.47
CA GLY A 335 -14.78 26.42 0.41
C GLY A 335 -15.29 24.97 0.37
N ILE A 336 -14.45 24.01 0.73
CA ILE A 336 -14.78 22.58 0.72
C ILE A 336 -15.18 22.16 2.14
N ILE A 337 -16.25 21.38 2.28
CA ILE A 337 -16.69 20.85 3.57
C ILE A 337 -15.92 19.57 3.88
N TYR A 338 -15.33 19.47 5.07
CA TYR A 338 -14.54 18.31 5.47
C TYR A 338 -15.34 17.48 6.47
N VAL A 339 -15.53 16.19 6.20
CA VAL A 339 -16.27 15.26 7.07
C VAL A 339 -15.41 14.04 7.39
N ASN A 340 -14.74 14.09 8.54
CA ASN A 340 -13.99 12.95 9.05
C ASN A 340 -14.95 11.91 9.63
N THR A 341 -14.80 10.66 9.23
CA THR A 341 -15.72 9.57 9.56
C THR A 341 -14.94 8.47 10.26
N GLY A 342 -15.38 8.06 11.46
CA GLY A 342 -14.92 6.82 12.06
C GLY A 342 -15.55 5.62 11.34
N PHE A 343 -14.83 4.50 11.29
CA PHE A 343 -15.31 3.25 10.71
C PHE A 343 -14.58 2.02 11.27
N ARG A 344 -15.27 0.89 11.33
CA ARG A 344 -14.71 -0.42 11.70
C ARG A 344 -13.79 -0.96 10.61
N GLY A 345 -13.04 -2.02 10.91
CA GLY A 345 -11.98 -2.51 10.05
C GLY A 345 -11.82 -4.03 10.09
N ARG A 346 -10.60 -4.49 9.84
CA ARG A 346 -10.26 -5.90 9.67
C ARG A 346 -10.61 -6.79 10.86
N TYR A 347 -10.61 -6.27 12.09
CA TYR A 347 -10.89 -7.05 13.28
C TYR A 347 -12.38 -7.35 13.46
N GLU A 348 -13.26 -6.52 12.91
CA GLU A 348 -14.70 -6.78 12.80
C GLU A 348 -15.00 -7.57 11.51
N GLY A 349 -14.21 -7.30 10.45
CA GLY A 349 -14.18 -8.03 9.19
C GLY A 349 -14.82 -7.27 8.02
N ALA A 350 -14.49 -7.67 6.79
CA ALA A 350 -15.21 -7.23 5.62
C ALA A 350 -16.67 -7.74 5.71
N PRO A 351 -17.69 -6.90 5.42
CA PRO A 351 -17.58 -5.60 4.74
C PRO A 351 -17.80 -4.37 5.66
N TYR A 352 -17.51 -4.43 6.97
CA TYR A 352 -17.97 -3.40 7.91
C TYR A 352 -17.40 -1.99 7.64
N GLY A 353 -16.11 -1.83 7.33
CA GLY A 353 -15.53 -0.49 7.08
C GLY A 353 -16.19 0.27 5.92
N VAL A 354 -16.45 -0.41 4.80
CA VAL A 354 -17.19 0.20 3.68
C VAL A 354 -18.68 0.34 4.00
N THR A 355 -19.27 -0.54 4.82
CA THR A 355 -20.65 -0.39 5.32
C THR A 355 -20.80 0.90 6.13
N ASP A 356 -19.83 1.20 6.99
CA ASP A 356 -19.76 2.37 7.85
C ASP A 356 -19.62 3.67 7.05
N LEU A 357 -18.67 3.71 6.13
CA LEU A 357 -18.49 4.84 5.22
C LEU A 357 -19.75 5.08 4.36
N LYS A 358 -20.45 4.03 3.91
CA LYS A 358 -21.75 4.15 3.26
C LYS A 358 -22.82 4.71 4.18
N ALA A 359 -22.92 4.24 5.42
CA ALA A 359 -23.88 4.73 6.41
C ALA A 359 -23.66 6.23 6.71
N ALA A 360 -22.41 6.67 6.86
CA ALA A 360 -22.04 8.08 7.00
C ALA A 360 -22.49 8.93 5.80
N ILE A 361 -22.26 8.47 4.56
CA ILE A 361 -22.72 9.17 3.34
C ILE A 361 -24.26 9.30 3.31
N ARG A 362 -24.98 8.26 3.74
CA ARG A 362 -26.45 8.30 3.86
C ARG A 362 -26.90 9.25 4.97
N TYR A 363 -26.18 9.33 6.08
CA TYR A 363 -26.46 10.29 7.16
C TYR A 363 -26.23 11.75 6.74
N ILE A 364 -25.14 12.03 6.01
CA ILE A 364 -24.88 13.34 5.37
C ILE A 364 -26.07 13.73 4.48
N ARG A 365 -26.54 12.82 3.63
CA ARG A 365 -27.70 13.04 2.76
C ARG A 365 -29.04 13.08 3.48
N TYR A 366 -29.23 12.43 4.63
CA TYR A 366 -30.42 12.63 5.47
C TYR A 366 -30.47 14.06 6.04
N ASN A 367 -29.31 14.66 6.31
CA ASN A 367 -29.15 16.02 6.81
C ASN A 367 -29.17 17.09 5.69
N LYS A 368 -30.00 16.89 4.65
CA LYS A 368 -30.33 17.94 3.66
C LYS A 368 -30.68 19.24 4.38
N ASP A 369 -30.16 20.33 3.84
CA ASP A 369 -30.34 21.70 4.32
C ASP A 369 -29.77 21.99 5.72
N LEU A 370 -29.01 21.06 6.32
CA LEU A 370 -28.32 21.23 7.63
C LEU A 370 -26.78 21.11 7.54
N ILE A 371 -26.26 20.63 6.41
CA ILE A 371 -24.84 20.80 6.04
C ILE A 371 -24.79 21.56 4.69
N PRO A 372 -23.91 22.56 4.51
CA PRO A 372 -23.63 23.10 3.18
C PRO A 372 -23.22 21.98 2.21
N GLY A 373 -23.68 22.04 0.96
CA GLY A 373 -23.41 21.00 -0.03
C GLY A 373 -24.22 19.70 0.11
N SER A 374 -24.95 19.46 1.22
CA SER A 374 -25.73 18.21 1.46
C SER A 374 -26.82 17.90 0.43
N THR A 375 -27.26 18.91 -0.32
CA THR A 375 -28.25 18.80 -1.41
C THR A 375 -27.61 18.54 -2.77
N THR A 376 -26.28 18.52 -2.86
CA THR A 376 -25.53 18.15 -4.05
C THR A 376 -25.23 16.64 -4.08
N GLU A 377 -24.79 16.16 -5.24
CA GLU A 377 -24.16 14.84 -5.35
C GLU A 377 -22.64 14.88 -5.07
N ASN A 378 -22.04 16.07 -4.86
CA ASN A 378 -20.61 16.37 -4.89
C ASN A 378 -19.83 15.90 -3.65
N ILE A 379 -20.05 14.64 -3.25
CA ILE A 379 -19.27 13.94 -2.24
C ILE A 379 -18.08 13.27 -2.92
N PHE A 380 -16.88 13.51 -2.41
CA PHE A 380 -15.62 12.93 -2.88
C PHE A 380 -14.92 12.18 -1.75
N THR A 381 -14.43 10.97 -2.02
CA THR A 381 -13.62 10.20 -1.07
C THR A 381 -12.14 10.23 -1.46
N PHE A 382 -11.25 10.19 -0.48
CA PHE A 382 -9.81 10.10 -0.72
C PHE A 382 -9.08 9.32 0.36
N GLY A 383 -7.99 8.64 -0.02
CA GLY A 383 -7.21 7.81 0.90
C GLY A 383 -5.96 7.23 0.24
N PHE A 384 -5.08 6.66 1.07
CA PHE A 384 -3.83 6.03 0.68
C PHE A 384 -3.86 4.53 1.04
N GLY A 385 -3.23 3.68 0.23
CA GLY A 385 -3.15 2.24 0.47
C GLY A 385 -4.53 1.62 0.66
N SER A 386 -4.75 0.91 1.75
CA SER A 386 -6.05 0.31 2.12
C SER A 386 -7.19 1.34 2.31
N GLY A 387 -6.87 2.60 2.63
CA GLY A 387 -7.83 3.71 2.61
C GLY A 387 -8.16 4.16 1.18
N GLY A 388 -7.16 4.10 0.29
CA GLY A 388 -7.36 4.20 -1.15
C GLY A 388 -8.27 3.09 -1.66
N SER A 389 -8.03 1.83 -1.28
CA SER A 389 -8.89 0.69 -1.62
C SER A 389 -10.35 0.95 -1.25
N GLN A 390 -10.63 1.42 -0.02
CA GLN A 390 -12.00 1.71 0.40
C GLN A 390 -12.60 2.91 -0.35
N SER A 391 -11.80 3.90 -0.77
CA SER A 391 -12.23 4.99 -1.66
C SER A 391 -12.71 4.46 -3.03
N ILE A 392 -11.91 3.64 -3.72
CA ILE A 392 -12.30 3.06 -5.01
C ILE A 392 -13.42 2.02 -4.89
N ILE A 393 -13.51 1.28 -3.77
CA ILE A 393 -14.66 0.41 -3.49
C ILE A 393 -15.93 1.26 -3.33
N LEU A 394 -15.91 2.39 -2.62
CA LEU A 394 -17.07 3.31 -2.54
C LEU A 394 -17.44 3.89 -3.91
N GLY A 395 -16.43 4.27 -4.70
CA GLY A 395 -16.60 4.73 -6.08
C GLY A 395 -17.25 3.68 -6.99
N ALA A 396 -16.92 2.40 -6.82
CA ALA A 396 -17.46 1.30 -7.63
C ALA A 396 -18.82 0.79 -7.13
N SER A 397 -19.05 0.79 -5.81
CA SER A 397 -20.18 0.08 -5.17
C SER A 397 -21.37 0.97 -4.78
N GLY A 398 -21.47 2.18 -5.31
CA GLY A 398 -22.54 3.13 -4.94
C GLY A 398 -23.95 2.52 -5.04
N ASN A 399 -24.71 2.56 -3.94
CA ASN A 399 -26.05 1.96 -3.80
C ASN A 399 -26.12 0.44 -4.06
N SER A 400 -25.00 -0.28 -3.97
CA SER A 400 -24.94 -1.73 -4.21
C SER A 400 -25.78 -2.51 -3.19
N PRO A 401 -26.70 -3.40 -3.65
CA PRO A 401 -27.61 -4.12 -2.76
C PRO A 401 -26.91 -5.15 -1.86
N LEU A 402 -25.66 -5.52 -2.15
CA LEU A 402 -24.88 -6.46 -1.32
C LEU A 402 -24.73 -5.99 0.14
N TYR A 403 -24.64 -4.67 0.33
CA TYR A 403 -24.46 -4.02 1.63
C TYR A 403 -25.75 -3.93 2.45
N ASN A 404 -26.93 -4.11 1.85
CA ASN A 404 -28.22 -3.80 2.48
C ASN A 404 -28.43 -4.52 3.82
N LYS A 405 -27.97 -5.76 3.96
CA LYS A 405 -28.08 -6.53 5.21
C LYS A 405 -27.23 -5.96 6.36
N TYR A 406 -26.00 -5.51 6.07
CA TYR A 406 -25.11 -4.92 7.07
C TYR A 406 -25.55 -3.49 7.44
N LEU A 407 -25.89 -2.68 6.43
CA LEU A 407 -26.47 -1.34 6.63
C LEU A 407 -27.73 -1.40 7.50
N LYS A 408 -28.62 -2.37 7.24
CA LYS A 408 -29.84 -2.57 8.03
C LYS A 408 -29.54 -3.09 9.44
N ALA A 409 -28.52 -3.93 9.63
CA ALA A 409 -28.17 -4.47 10.94
C ALA A 409 -27.75 -3.38 11.94
N ILE A 410 -27.03 -2.36 11.48
CA ILE A 410 -26.67 -1.20 12.32
C ILE A 410 -27.75 -0.11 12.34
N GLY A 411 -28.85 -0.27 11.60
CA GLY A 411 -29.86 0.78 11.44
C GLY A 411 -29.30 2.03 10.76
N ALA A 412 -28.51 1.87 9.70
CA ALA A 412 -28.21 2.94 8.77
C ALA A 412 -29.47 3.33 7.98
N ILE A 413 -29.50 4.56 7.48
CA ILE A 413 -30.71 5.13 6.86
C ILE A 413 -31.00 4.44 5.52
N GLU A 414 -32.14 3.75 5.41
CA GLU A 414 -32.43 2.90 4.25
C GLU A 414 -32.78 3.71 2.97
N ASP A 415 -33.48 4.85 3.10
CA ASP A 415 -34.04 5.63 1.99
C ASP A 415 -33.04 6.57 1.25
N GLU A 416 -31.79 6.70 1.73
CA GLU A 416 -30.80 7.65 1.19
C GLU A 416 -29.69 6.95 0.38
N SER A 417 -29.11 7.67 -0.58
CA SER A 417 -28.05 7.18 -1.48
C SER A 417 -26.67 7.14 -0.79
N ASP A 418 -25.86 6.12 -1.06
CA ASP A 418 -24.44 6.05 -0.66
C ASP A 418 -23.44 6.24 -1.82
N ALA A 419 -23.90 6.35 -3.07
CA ALA A 419 -23.05 6.63 -4.23
C ALA A 419 -22.35 8.02 -4.16
N ILE A 420 -21.09 8.10 -4.56
CA ILE A 420 -20.26 9.33 -4.53
C ILE A 420 -20.03 9.93 -5.93
N GLN A 421 -19.62 11.19 -6.00
CA GLN A 421 -19.34 11.88 -7.27
C GLN A 421 -18.00 11.46 -7.88
N GLY A 422 -16.98 11.29 -7.03
CA GLY A 422 -15.67 10.81 -7.46
C GLY A 422 -14.81 10.24 -6.33
N SER A 423 -13.88 9.38 -6.73
CA SER A 423 -12.91 8.71 -5.85
C SER A 423 -11.49 9.13 -6.21
N MET A 424 -10.74 9.60 -5.22
CA MET A 424 -9.29 9.77 -5.29
C MET A 424 -8.60 8.64 -4.50
N SER A 425 -7.46 8.13 -4.97
CA SER A 425 -6.64 7.15 -4.24
C SER A 425 -5.16 7.21 -4.57
N TRP A 426 -4.31 7.12 -3.55
CA TRP A 426 -2.88 6.89 -3.70
C TRP A 426 -2.52 5.42 -3.43
N CYS A 427 -1.76 4.78 -4.33
CA CYS A 427 -1.28 3.39 -4.24
C CYS A 427 -2.31 2.37 -3.68
N PRO A 428 -3.54 2.24 -4.23
CA PRO A 428 -4.60 1.45 -3.62
C PRO A 428 -4.32 -0.07 -3.62
N ASP A 429 -4.55 -0.71 -2.46
CA ASP A 429 -4.36 -2.13 -2.18
C ASP A 429 -5.61 -2.95 -2.52
N ALA A 430 -6.02 -3.01 -3.79
CA ALA A 430 -7.32 -3.59 -4.20
C ALA A 430 -7.21 -4.86 -5.05
N THR A 431 -8.36 -5.33 -5.58
CA THR A 431 -8.49 -6.54 -6.41
C THR A 431 -7.96 -7.80 -5.71
N LEU A 432 -8.31 -7.96 -4.44
CA LEU A 432 -7.81 -9.01 -3.55
C LEU A 432 -8.21 -10.44 -3.98
N ASP A 433 -9.23 -10.59 -4.83
CA ASP A 433 -9.74 -11.88 -5.32
C ASP A 433 -8.79 -12.65 -6.24
N THR A 434 -7.81 -11.94 -6.81
CA THR A 434 -6.80 -12.46 -7.74
C THR A 434 -5.39 -11.94 -7.42
N ALA A 435 -5.21 -11.36 -6.23
CA ALA A 435 -3.99 -10.64 -5.86
C ALA A 435 -2.77 -11.57 -5.66
N ASN A 436 -2.98 -12.83 -5.25
CA ASN A 436 -1.90 -13.81 -5.15
C ASN A 436 -1.37 -14.21 -6.54
N GLU A 437 -2.28 -14.54 -7.45
CA GLU A 437 -2.03 -14.84 -8.86
C GLU A 437 -1.31 -13.68 -9.54
N ALA A 438 -1.80 -12.45 -9.32
CA ALA A 438 -1.21 -11.22 -9.83
C ALA A 438 0.22 -10.97 -9.30
N TYR A 439 0.45 -11.19 -8.00
CA TYR A 439 1.77 -11.03 -7.37
C TYR A 439 2.77 -12.05 -7.92
N GLU A 440 2.36 -13.31 -8.11
CA GLU A 440 3.23 -14.33 -8.69
C GLU A 440 3.47 -14.12 -10.19
N TRP A 441 2.48 -13.63 -10.94
CA TRP A 441 2.66 -13.29 -12.36
C TRP A 441 3.57 -12.08 -12.57
N ASN A 442 3.43 -11.01 -11.77
CA ASN A 442 4.24 -9.81 -11.92
C ASN A 442 5.58 -9.89 -11.19
N MET A 443 5.59 -10.14 -9.88
CA MET A 443 6.79 -10.10 -9.05
C MET A 443 7.41 -11.50 -8.85
N GLY A 444 6.62 -12.57 -8.95
CA GLY A 444 7.06 -13.95 -8.78
C GLY A 444 8.15 -14.39 -9.77
N ILE A 445 8.19 -13.80 -10.97
CA ILE A 445 9.22 -14.09 -12.00
C ILE A 445 10.66 -13.89 -11.53
N ALA A 446 10.89 -13.05 -10.52
CA ALA A 446 12.22 -12.78 -9.95
C ALA A 446 12.54 -13.62 -8.70
N ARG A 447 11.66 -14.55 -8.27
CA ARG A 447 11.86 -15.35 -7.05
C ARG A 447 13.10 -16.23 -7.14
N SER A 448 14.04 -15.97 -6.25
CA SER A 448 15.36 -16.60 -6.18
C SER A 448 15.89 -16.58 -4.74
N GLY A 449 16.96 -17.33 -4.47
CA GLY A 449 17.65 -17.32 -3.17
C GLY A 449 17.14 -18.33 -2.14
N VAL A 450 17.52 -18.10 -0.88
CA VAL A 450 17.28 -19.03 0.24
C VAL A 450 15.86 -18.86 0.79
N GLY A 451 15.16 -19.98 1.00
CA GLY A 451 13.81 -20.00 1.59
C GLY A 451 12.70 -20.40 0.62
N ILE A 452 12.95 -20.38 -0.70
CA ILE A 452 12.06 -21.04 -1.66
C ILE A 452 12.28 -22.55 -1.66
N THR A 453 11.20 -23.30 -1.58
CA THR A 453 11.15 -24.77 -1.69
C THR A 453 10.59 -25.19 -3.05
N ASP A 454 10.80 -26.45 -3.47
CA ASP A 454 10.19 -26.98 -4.70
C ASP A 454 8.66 -26.86 -4.68
N PHE A 455 8.03 -27.05 -3.51
CA PHE A 455 6.60 -26.85 -3.32
C PHE A 455 6.18 -25.40 -3.57
N THR A 456 6.80 -24.43 -2.88
CA THR A 456 6.46 -23.00 -3.05
C THR A 456 6.82 -22.49 -4.45
N LYS A 457 7.87 -23.03 -5.07
CA LYS A 457 8.24 -22.70 -6.46
C LYS A 457 7.23 -23.22 -7.46
N LYS A 458 6.71 -24.45 -7.26
CA LYS A 458 5.60 -24.96 -8.07
C LYS A 458 4.35 -24.11 -7.88
N LEU A 459 3.97 -23.82 -6.63
CA LEU A 459 2.79 -23.02 -6.31
C LEU A 459 2.87 -21.61 -6.93
N SER A 460 4.03 -20.95 -6.85
CA SER A 460 4.30 -19.67 -7.52
C SER A 460 4.04 -19.74 -9.02
N ASN A 461 4.58 -20.76 -9.71
CA ASN A 461 4.30 -20.96 -11.14
C ASN A 461 2.82 -21.28 -11.42
N ASP A 462 2.15 -22.08 -10.58
CA ASP A 462 0.75 -22.45 -10.75
C ASP A 462 -0.20 -21.24 -10.57
N LEU A 463 0.12 -20.35 -9.62
CA LEU A 463 -0.57 -19.07 -9.39
C LEU A 463 -0.36 -18.12 -10.57
N ALA A 464 0.88 -17.96 -11.05
CA ALA A 464 1.20 -17.14 -12.22
C ALA A 464 0.53 -17.65 -13.52
N ASN A 465 0.33 -18.96 -13.65
CA ASN A 465 -0.46 -19.55 -14.74
C ASN A 465 -1.96 -19.27 -14.56
N SER A 466 -2.48 -19.37 -13.33
CA SER A 466 -3.89 -19.08 -13.03
C SER A 466 -4.23 -17.60 -13.25
N TYR A 467 -3.27 -16.69 -13.09
CA TYR A 467 -3.43 -15.28 -13.49
C TYR A 467 -3.66 -15.12 -15.00
N ALA A 468 -2.95 -15.90 -15.82
CA ALA A 468 -3.10 -15.84 -17.27
C ALA A 468 -4.45 -16.43 -17.72
N ASP A 469 -4.93 -17.50 -17.07
CA ASP A 469 -6.29 -18.01 -17.26
C ASP A 469 -7.33 -16.92 -16.91
N TYR A 470 -7.15 -16.19 -15.81
CA TYR A 470 -8.02 -15.09 -15.40
C TYR A 470 -8.00 -13.91 -16.38
N ILE A 471 -6.82 -13.39 -16.77
CA ILE A 471 -6.70 -12.30 -17.75
C ILE A 471 -7.34 -12.68 -19.10
N ASN A 472 -7.16 -13.93 -19.53
CA ASN A 472 -7.80 -14.43 -20.74
C ASN A 472 -9.31 -14.61 -20.60
N ALA A 473 -9.85 -14.72 -19.37
CA ALA A 473 -11.28 -14.85 -19.11
C ALA A 473 -11.99 -13.49 -18.89
N ILE A 474 -11.32 -12.50 -18.28
CA ILE A 474 -11.88 -11.16 -18.02
C ILE A 474 -11.92 -10.27 -19.27
N GLN A 475 -11.15 -10.59 -20.32
CA GLN A 475 -11.32 -9.99 -21.65
C GLN A 475 -11.23 -8.44 -21.67
N PHE A 476 -10.39 -7.85 -20.82
CA PHE A 476 -10.08 -6.41 -20.84
C PHE A 476 -9.70 -5.96 -22.26
N LYS A 477 -10.10 -4.75 -22.66
CA LYS A 477 -9.72 -4.15 -23.94
C LYS A 477 -8.89 -2.88 -23.74
N ASN A 478 -7.92 -2.64 -24.61
CA ASN A 478 -7.26 -1.34 -24.70
C ASN A 478 -8.17 -0.29 -25.37
N GLN A 479 -7.69 0.95 -25.45
CA GLN A 479 -8.40 2.09 -26.04
C GLN A 479 -8.79 1.91 -27.53
N ASN A 480 -8.18 0.95 -28.24
CA ASN A 480 -8.55 0.58 -29.61
C ASN A 480 -9.62 -0.53 -29.69
N GLY A 481 -10.13 -1.00 -28.54
CA GLY A 481 -11.08 -2.11 -28.46
C GLY A 481 -10.46 -3.50 -28.66
N GLN A 482 -9.13 -3.61 -28.72
CA GLN A 482 -8.44 -4.90 -28.83
C GLN A 482 -8.41 -5.59 -27.47
N VAL A 483 -8.86 -6.85 -27.41
CA VAL A 483 -8.76 -7.70 -26.22
C VAL A 483 -7.29 -7.96 -25.85
N LEU A 484 -7.00 -7.76 -24.57
CA LEU A 484 -5.71 -7.99 -23.95
C LEU A 484 -5.65 -9.43 -23.44
N THR A 485 -4.66 -10.20 -23.92
CA THR A 485 -4.49 -11.62 -23.59
C THR A 485 -3.06 -11.94 -23.17
N LEU A 486 -2.90 -13.03 -22.43
CA LEU A 486 -1.61 -13.60 -22.04
C LEU A 486 -1.40 -14.96 -22.72
N ILE A 487 -0.22 -15.14 -23.33
CA ILE A 487 0.20 -16.39 -23.96
C ILE A 487 1.58 -16.83 -23.44
N PRO A 488 1.92 -18.14 -23.51
CA PRO A 488 3.25 -18.61 -23.10
C PRO A 488 4.35 -18.04 -24.01
N SER A 489 5.41 -17.53 -23.39
CA SER A 489 6.65 -17.14 -24.05
C SER A 489 7.45 -18.37 -24.52
N ASN A 490 8.58 -18.15 -25.19
CA ASN A 490 9.53 -19.22 -25.52
C ASN A 490 10.17 -19.89 -24.27
N LYS A 491 10.10 -19.27 -23.08
CA LYS A 491 10.47 -19.87 -21.78
C LYS A 491 9.35 -20.73 -21.18
N GLY A 492 8.16 -20.72 -21.76
CA GLY A 492 6.98 -21.46 -21.29
C GLY A 492 6.17 -20.78 -20.16
N ASN A 493 6.58 -19.60 -19.71
CA ASN A 493 5.83 -18.76 -18.77
C ASN A 493 4.99 -17.71 -19.51
N TYR A 494 3.88 -17.24 -18.92
CA TYR A 494 2.97 -16.27 -19.53
C TYR A 494 3.51 -14.83 -19.53
N GLN A 495 4.66 -14.60 -20.16
CA GLN A 495 5.32 -13.29 -20.30
C GLN A 495 5.35 -12.89 -21.78
N SER A 496 4.17 -12.91 -22.42
CA SER A 496 3.95 -12.53 -23.82
C SER A 496 2.43 -12.38 -24.08
N GLY A 497 2.06 -11.72 -25.17
CA GLY A 497 0.67 -11.44 -25.55
C GLY A 497 0.26 -9.99 -25.27
N SER A 498 -0.86 -9.54 -25.84
CA SER A 498 -1.25 -8.13 -25.85
C SER A 498 -1.41 -7.52 -24.46
N TYR A 499 -1.75 -8.30 -23.43
CA TYR A 499 -1.75 -7.82 -22.04
C TYR A 499 -0.34 -7.60 -21.51
N TYR A 500 0.60 -8.52 -21.77
CA TYR A 500 2.00 -8.34 -21.37
C TYR A 500 2.62 -7.10 -22.05
N ASP A 501 2.36 -6.94 -23.35
CA ASP A 501 2.84 -5.79 -24.13
C ASP A 501 2.27 -4.47 -23.56
N TYR A 502 0.99 -4.45 -23.18
CA TYR A 502 0.34 -3.33 -22.49
C TYR A 502 0.98 -3.01 -21.11
N ILE A 503 1.34 -4.01 -20.31
CA ILE A 503 2.05 -3.79 -19.04
C ILE A 503 3.44 -3.17 -19.28
N LEU A 504 4.14 -3.52 -20.37
CA LEU A 504 5.39 -2.84 -20.74
C LEU A 504 5.14 -1.39 -21.19
N GLU A 505 4.06 -1.13 -21.93
CA GLU A 505 3.67 0.21 -22.40
C GLU A 505 3.40 1.18 -21.24
N GLU A 506 2.66 0.78 -20.20
CA GLU A 506 2.43 1.64 -19.02
C GLU A 506 3.73 1.92 -18.22
N ILE A 507 4.66 0.97 -18.15
CA ILE A 507 6.01 1.19 -17.56
C ILE A 507 6.81 2.16 -18.44
N GLU A 508 6.72 2.04 -19.76
CA GLU A 508 7.38 2.92 -20.72
C GLU A 508 6.83 4.34 -20.68
N ILE A 509 5.51 4.52 -20.55
CA ILE A 509 4.85 5.81 -20.36
C ILE A 509 5.39 6.49 -19.08
N SER A 510 5.39 5.76 -17.96
CA SER A 510 5.90 6.28 -16.68
C SER A 510 7.36 6.74 -16.74
N LEU A 511 8.24 5.94 -17.37
CA LEU A 511 9.64 6.31 -17.56
C LEU A 511 9.81 7.52 -18.49
N ASN A 512 9.08 7.57 -19.61
CA ASN A 512 9.19 8.68 -20.55
C ASN A 512 8.60 9.98 -19.99
N GLU A 513 7.52 9.93 -19.19
CA GLU A 513 7.04 11.08 -18.43
C GLU A 513 8.14 11.62 -17.52
N PHE A 514 8.75 10.76 -16.71
CA PHE A 514 9.88 11.13 -15.84
C PHE A 514 11.04 11.75 -16.61
N LEU A 515 11.50 11.13 -17.71
CA LEU A 515 12.58 11.67 -18.54
C LEU A 515 12.23 13.01 -19.19
N SER A 516 10.95 13.27 -19.49
CA SER A 516 10.49 14.54 -20.05
C SER A 516 10.35 15.66 -19.02
N LYS A 517 10.07 15.31 -17.76
CA LYS A 517 9.87 16.23 -16.62
C LYS A 517 11.17 16.51 -15.84
N THR A 518 12.20 15.68 -16.00
CA THR A 518 13.44 15.72 -15.19
C THR A 518 14.56 16.51 -15.87
N GLU A 519 15.06 17.54 -15.21
CA GLU A 519 16.30 18.20 -15.61
C GLU A 519 17.54 17.35 -15.23
N PHE A 520 18.56 17.38 -16.08
CA PHE A 520 19.82 16.67 -15.86
C PHE A 520 20.97 17.68 -15.65
N PRO A 521 21.86 17.49 -14.65
CA PRO A 521 22.10 16.26 -13.89
C PRO A 521 21.00 15.93 -12.85
N TYR A 522 20.40 14.74 -12.98
CA TYR A 522 19.39 14.26 -12.06
C TYR A 522 20.05 13.76 -10.77
N ILE A 523 19.61 14.28 -9.62
CA ILE A 523 20.04 13.83 -8.31
C ILE A 523 18.97 12.90 -7.76
N GLN A 524 19.24 11.59 -7.76
CA GLN A 524 18.43 10.65 -6.98
C GLN A 524 18.82 10.82 -5.51
N LEU A 525 17.89 11.35 -4.71
CA LEU A 525 18.07 11.45 -3.27
C LEU A 525 18.12 10.05 -2.62
N PRO A 526 18.77 9.90 -1.46
CA PRO A 526 18.86 8.63 -0.76
C PRO A 526 17.53 8.26 -0.10
N THR A 527 17.44 7.08 0.50
CA THR A 527 16.23 6.63 1.19
C THR A 527 16.03 7.43 2.48
N THR A 528 15.07 8.35 2.50
CA THR A 528 14.67 9.06 3.72
C THR A 528 13.79 8.16 4.58
N LEU A 529 14.24 7.84 5.80
CA LEU A 529 13.42 7.23 6.84
C LEU A 529 13.05 8.29 7.88
N TYR A 530 11.77 8.45 8.14
CA TYR A 530 11.27 9.36 9.18
C TYR A 530 11.14 8.58 10.48
N LEU A 531 12.01 8.83 11.46
CA LEU A 531 11.94 8.16 12.77
C LEU A 531 11.01 8.92 13.72
N ASN A 532 9.73 8.54 13.72
CA ASN A 532 8.77 8.91 14.76
C ASN A 532 7.74 7.78 14.98
N ASN A 533 6.89 7.93 16.00
CA ASN A 533 6.14 6.83 16.64
C ASN A 533 4.90 6.30 15.87
N GLY A 534 5.08 5.89 14.61
CA GLY A 534 4.09 5.13 13.83
C GLY A 534 3.65 5.75 12.50
N GLU A 535 3.88 7.04 12.30
CA GLU A 535 3.34 7.82 11.19
C GLU A 535 4.22 7.77 9.92
N GLN A 536 4.58 6.57 9.45
CA GLN A 536 5.19 6.37 8.12
C GLN A 536 4.17 5.99 7.02
N TYR A 537 2.98 5.52 7.39
CA TYR A 537 1.99 5.06 6.41
C TYR A 537 1.27 6.23 5.75
N GLY A 538 1.39 6.35 4.43
CA GLY A 538 0.76 7.44 3.67
C GLY A 538 1.50 8.78 3.75
N MET A 539 2.81 8.74 3.99
CA MET A 539 3.69 9.89 3.86
C MET A 539 3.53 10.57 2.49
N ASP A 540 3.54 11.91 2.49
CA ASP A 540 3.67 12.72 1.28
C ASP A 540 5.13 13.18 1.16
N PRO A 541 5.89 12.74 0.15
CA PRO A 541 7.30 13.15 -0.01
C PRO A 541 7.45 14.59 -0.51
N LEU A 542 6.35 15.29 -0.81
CA LEU A 542 6.31 16.67 -1.33
C LEU A 542 5.50 17.62 -0.43
N ASP A 543 5.12 17.22 0.79
CA ASP A 543 4.52 18.11 1.80
C ASP A 543 5.62 18.91 2.51
N ASP A 544 5.43 20.23 2.57
CA ASP A 544 6.37 21.19 3.16
C ASP A 544 5.96 21.65 4.58
N ASP A 545 4.88 21.08 5.13
CA ASP A 545 4.45 21.31 6.51
C ASP A 545 5.35 20.56 7.52
N GLU A 546 6.31 21.27 8.12
CA GLU A 546 7.16 20.75 9.20
C GLU A 546 6.38 20.35 10.47
N THR A 547 5.09 20.68 10.59
CA THR A 547 4.27 20.33 11.76
C THR A 547 3.60 18.95 11.68
N THR A 548 3.63 18.30 10.51
CA THR A 548 3.00 16.98 10.27
C THR A 548 3.98 15.82 10.26
N HIS A 549 5.30 16.06 10.33
CA HIS A 549 6.34 15.04 10.15
C HIS A 549 7.41 15.04 11.25
N GLY A 550 8.02 13.88 11.50
CA GLY A 550 9.26 13.78 12.29
C GLY A 550 10.49 14.28 11.51
N GLY A 551 11.64 14.38 12.19
CA GLY A 551 12.90 14.72 11.53
C GLY A 551 13.33 13.63 10.52
N PRO A 552 13.68 13.98 9.26
CA PRO A 552 14.12 13.00 8.27
C PRO A 552 15.51 12.43 8.61
N ILE A 553 15.67 11.10 8.54
CA ILE A 553 16.97 10.43 8.56
C ILE A 553 17.25 9.83 7.18
N THR A 554 18.09 10.53 6.42
CA THR A 554 18.55 10.12 5.09
C THR A 554 19.56 8.98 5.18
N ILE A 555 19.31 7.85 4.51
CA ILE A 555 20.21 6.69 4.46
C ILE A 555 20.81 6.52 3.06
N GLY A 556 22.14 6.62 2.98
CA GLY A 556 22.93 6.55 1.75
C GLY A 556 23.35 7.94 1.23
N ASP A 557 24.19 7.94 0.20
CA ASP A 557 24.65 9.17 -0.48
C ASP A 557 23.81 9.45 -1.75
N PRO A 558 23.55 10.73 -2.11
CA PRO A 558 22.77 11.06 -3.31
C PRO A 558 23.48 10.64 -4.60
N ILE A 559 22.77 9.95 -5.50
CA ILE A 559 23.34 9.45 -6.76
C ILE A 559 23.10 10.49 -7.86
N VAL A 560 24.19 11.00 -8.46
CA VAL A 560 24.13 12.06 -9.48
C VAL A 560 24.28 11.47 -10.89
N TYR A 561 23.17 11.42 -11.62
CA TYR A 561 23.09 10.98 -13.01
C TYR A 561 23.29 12.17 -13.95
N LYS A 562 24.46 12.26 -14.61
CA LYS A 562 24.82 13.44 -15.41
C LYS A 562 24.00 13.61 -16.70
N THR A 563 23.49 12.53 -17.28
CA THR A 563 22.67 12.54 -18.50
C THR A 563 21.63 11.41 -18.46
N PRO A 564 20.56 11.46 -19.29
CA PRO A 564 19.59 10.38 -19.42
C PRO A 564 20.24 9.03 -19.74
N GLU A 565 21.23 8.99 -20.63
CA GLU A 565 21.92 7.75 -21.02
C GLU A 565 22.61 7.09 -19.82
N ILE A 566 23.20 7.87 -18.91
CA ILE A 566 23.84 7.35 -17.69
C ILE A 566 22.79 6.81 -16.72
N TYR A 567 21.62 7.46 -16.61
CA TYR A 567 20.51 6.96 -15.81
C TYR A 567 19.97 5.62 -16.37
N ILE A 568 19.68 5.54 -17.67
CA ILE A 568 19.21 4.32 -18.34
C ILE A 568 20.25 3.19 -18.26
N ASN A 569 21.54 3.48 -18.42
CA ASN A 569 22.60 2.49 -18.21
C ASN A 569 22.58 1.92 -16.78
N SER A 570 22.23 2.71 -15.77
CA SER A 570 22.08 2.21 -14.39
C SER A 570 20.82 1.37 -14.17
N LEU A 571 19.71 1.64 -14.89
CA LEU A 571 18.53 0.77 -14.85
C LEU A 571 18.86 -0.63 -15.37
N ASN A 572 19.71 -0.71 -16.40
CA ASN A 572 20.17 -1.95 -17.03
C ASN A 572 21.26 -2.72 -16.25
N THR A 573 21.45 -2.44 -14.96
CA THR A 573 22.46 -3.14 -14.14
C THR A 573 22.01 -4.57 -13.86
N GLY A 574 22.86 -5.54 -14.19
CA GLY A 574 22.60 -6.98 -13.98
C GLY A 574 21.72 -7.62 -15.06
N VAL A 575 20.58 -6.99 -15.39
CA VAL A 575 19.70 -7.39 -16.51
C VAL A 575 19.45 -6.17 -17.40
N HIS A 576 19.55 -6.35 -18.71
CA HIS A 576 19.17 -5.33 -19.68
C HIS A 576 17.67 -5.41 -19.98
N TRP A 577 16.96 -4.30 -19.81
CA TRP A 577 15.52 -4.22 -20.02
C TRP A 577 15.02 -2.88 -20.59
N VAL A 578 15.85 -1.83 -20.61
CA VAL A 578 15.51 -0.53 -21.21
C VAL A 578 16.48 -0.18 -22.34
N THR A 579 15.95 0.12 -23.53
CA THR A 579 16.71 0.79 -24.59
C THR A 579 16.42 2.30 -24.56
N TYR A 580 17.28 3.13 -25.15
CA TYR A 580 17.06 4.58 -25.20
C TYR A 580 17.58 5.19 -26.50
N ASP A 581 16.69 5.90 -27.19
CA ASP A 581 17.01 6.71 -28.36
C ASP A 581 17.32 8.15 -27.91
N SER A 582 18.57 8.56 -28.05
CA SER A 582 19.04 9.89 -27.67
C SER A 582 18.70 11.00 -28.67
N GLN A 583 18.23 10.66 -29.88
CA GLN A 583 17.72 11.63 -30.86
C GLN A 583 16.25 11.95 -30.56
N MET A 584 15.44 10.93 -30.29
CA MET A 584 14.04 11.07 -29.88
C MET A 584 13.88 11.45 -28.40
N LYS A 585 14.93 11.28 -27.59
CA LYS A 585 14.92 11.36 -26.12
C LYS A 585 13.87 10.44 -25.48
N LYS A 586 13.72 9.24 -26.02
CA LYS A 586 12.74 8.24 -25.55
C LYS A 586 13.42 6.97 -25.09
N ALA A 587 12.98 6.46 -23.95
CA ALA A 587 13.26 5.10 -23.51
C ALA A 587 12.21 4.13 -24.07
N ASN A 588 12.61 2.88 -24.30
CA ASN A 588 11.70 1.78 -24.61
C ASN A 588 11.92 0.59 -23.67
N VAL A 589 10.82 0.03 -23.14
CA VAL A 589 10.82 -1.07 -22.18
C VAL A 589 10.69 -2.39 -22.93
N THR A 590 11.66 -3.29 -22.74
CA THR A 590 11.80 -4.53 -23.52
C THR A 590 11.42 -5.79 -22.75
N ASN A 591 11.48 -5.78 -21.42
CA ASN A 591 11.01 -6.90 -20.60
C ASN A 591 10.65 -6.51 -19.15
N LEU A 592 9.71 -7.25 -18.58
CA LEU A 592 9.24 -7.08 -17.20
C LEU A 592 10.24 -7.62 -16.15
N GLU A 593 11.01 -8.65 -16.51
CA GLU A 593 11.97 -9.34 -15.64
C GLU A 593 13.02 -8.37 -15.06
N GLY A 594 13.60 -7.51 -15.89
CA GLY A 594 14.56 -6.49 -15.45
C GLY A 594 13.93 -5.35 -14.63
N PHE A 595 12.72 -4.89 -14.96
CA PHE A 595 12.00 -3.90 -14.14
C PHE A 595 11.75 -4.44 -12.72
N VAL A 596 11.26 -5.67 -12.63
CA VAL A 596 10.97 -6.36 -11.36
C VAL A 596 12.25 -6.60 -10.56
N LEU A 597 13.35 -7.00 -11.22
CA LEU A 597 14.67 -7.14 -10.57
C LEU A 597 15.30 -5.80 -10.14
N ARG A 598 14.91 -4.67 -10.75
CA ARG A 598 15.42 -3.32 -10.40
C ARG A 598 14.62 -2.62 -9.31
N PHE A 599 13.30 -2.84 -9.26
CA PHE A 599 12.36 -2.09 -8.41
C PHE A 599 11.44 -2.98 -7.58
N LYS A 600 10.68 -3.89 -8.20
CA LYS A 600 9.62 -4.68 -7.53
C LYS A 600 10.06 -6.12 -7.17
N ARG A 601 11.19 -6.28 -6.46
CA ARG A 601 11.65 -7.62 -6.04
C ARG A 601 10.62 -8.27 -5.10
N PRO A 602 10.33 -9.59 -5.23
CA PRO A 602 9.29 -10.26 -4.46
C PRO A 602 9.68 -10.41 -2.98
N MET A 603 9.21 -9.48 -2.14
CA MET A 603 9.44 -9.50 -0.68
C MET A 603 8.41 -10.34 0.07
N LYS A 604 7.16 -10.39 -0.39
CA LYS A 604 6.10 -11.22 0.22
C LYS A 604 6.37 -12.70 -0.11
N LYS A 605 5.95 -13.61 0.78
CA LYS A 605 5.98 -15.07 0.55
C LYS A 605 5.06 -15.46 -0.63
N VAL A 606 5.12 -16.71 -1.07
CA VAL A 606 4.10 -17.27 -1.96
C VAL A 606 2.83 -17.47 -1.13
N GLY A 607 1.70 -16.97 -1.63
CA GLY A 607 0.62 -16.51 -0.77
C GLY A 607 1.00 -15.15 -0.17
N ALA A 608 0.76 -14.10 -0.95
CA ALA A 608 1.17 -12.73 -0.62
C ALA A 608 0.12 -12.01 0.23
N PHE A 609 -1.17 -12.29 -0.05
CA PHE A 609 -2.36 -11.68 0.56
C PHE A 609 -3.26 -12.72 1.25
N ASP A 610 -3.41 -13.92 0.66
CA ASP A 610 -3.88 -15.11 1.39
C ASP A 610 -2.65 -16.00 1.59
N ASP A 611 -2.15 -16.13 2.82
CA ASP A 611 -1.00 -16.99 3.08
C ASP A 611 -1.37 -18.34 3.67
N LEU A 612 -0.46 -19.31 3.48
CA LEU A 612 -0.71 -20.73 3.74
C LEU A 612 -1.10 -21.06 5.19
N GLU A 613 -0.90 -20.14 6.14
CA GLU A 613 -1.23 -20.32 7.55
C GLU A 613 -2.26 -19.25 8.04
N ALA A 614 -2.91 -18.53 7.11
CA ALA A 614 -3.93 -17.48 7.30
C ALA A 614 -3.47 -16.24 8.12
N THR A 615 -2.19 -15.86 8.03
CA THR A 615 -1.59 -14.83 8.92
C THR A 615 -1.53 -13.41 8.37
N LYS A 616 -2.13 -13.15 7.20
CA LYS A 616 -2.13 -11.82 6.57
C LYS A 616 -3.20 -10.89 7.12
N GLU A 617 -3.04 -9.58 6.90
CA GLU A 617 -4.06 -8.62 7.31
C GLU A 617 -5.32 -8.69 6.43
N GLU A 618 -5.18 -9.14 5.20
CA GLU A 618 -6.26 -9.53 4.29
C GLU A 618 -6.94 -10.84 4.73
N ASN A 619 -6.18 -11.81 5.28
CA ASN A 619 -6.77 -12.98 5.93
C ASN A 619 -7.58 -12.58 7.17
N VAL A 620 -7.09 -11.63 7.98
CA VAL A 620 -7.84 -11.07 9.14
C VAL A 620 -9.08 -10.31 8.65
N LEU A 621 -8.96 -9.49 7.62
CA LEU A 621 -10.08 -8.76 7.00
C LEU A 621 -11.18 -9.69 6.50
N PHE A 622 -10.85 -10.78 5.79
CA PHE A 622 -11.83 -11.79 5.38
C PHE A 622 -12.11 -12.85 6.45
N GLY A 623 -11.57 -12.66 7.66
CA GLY A 623 -11.94 -13.36 8.87
C GLY A 623 -13.40 -13.14 9.28
N TYR A 624 -13.71 -13.57 10.51
CA TYR A 624 -15.09 -13.70 11.00
C TYR A 624 -15.30 -13.08 12.39
N GLY A 625 -14.56 -12.00 12.69
CA GLY A 625 -14.91 -11.00 13.71
C GLY A 625 -14.96 -11.43 15.17
N LYS A 626 -14.33 -12.56 15.55
CA LYS A 626 -14.51 -13.18 16.89
C LYS A 626 -13.21 -13.42 17.68
N ASP A 627 -12.07 -13.50 17.00
CA ASP A 627 -10.74 -13.55 17.61
C ASP A 627 -9.81 -12.66 16.76
N ARG A 628 -9.12 -11.69 17.39
CA ARG A 628 -8.35 -10.65 16.66
C ARG A 628 -7.09 -11.19 15.96
N ASP A 629 -6.62 -12.36 16.40
CA ASP A 629 -5.40 -13.01 15.91
C ASP A 629 -5.69 -14.17 14.92
N ILE A 630 -6.95 -14.36 14.50
CA ILE A 630 -7.36 -15.47 13.63
C ILE A 630 -7.93 -14.94 12.31
N GLY A 631 -7.08 -14.94 11.28
CA GLY A 631 -7.52 -14.79 9.90
C GLY A 631 -8.25 -16.03 9.36
N ALA A 632 -8.82 -15.88 8.17
CA ALA A 632 -9.41 -16.97 7.40
C ALA A 632 -8.91 -16.95 5.96
N HIS A 633 -8.90 -18.11 5.31
CA HIS A 633 -8.64 -18.19 3.87
C HIS A 633 -9.83 -17.65 3.07
N PHE A 634 -9.53 -16.99 1.96
CA PHE A 634 -10.48 -16.30 1.09
C PHE A 634 -10.24 -16.59 -0.39
N ASP A 635 -9.08 -17.14 -0.77
CA ASP A 635 -8.69 -17.41 -2.15
C ASP A 635 -9.19 -18.79 -2.67
N PRO A 636 -10.13 -18.84 -3.64
CA PRO A 636 -10.63 -20.09 -4.22
C PRO A 636 -9.68 -20.72 -5.25
N ILE A 637 -8.79 -19.94 -5.85
CA ILE A 637 -7.80 -20.44 -6.82
C ILE A 637 -6.69 -21.16 -6.06
N MET A 638 -6.17 -20.56 -4.99
CA MET A 638 -5.18 -21.20 -4.13
C MET A 638 -5.76 -22.45 -3.44
N ALA A 639 -7.01 -22.43 -2.99
CA ALA A 639 -7.69 -23.63 -2.48
C ALA A 639 -7.74 -24.79 -3.50
N LYS A 640 -7.99 -24.47 -4.78
CA LYS A 640 -7.97 -25.42 -5.90
C LYS A 640 -6.55 -25.96 -6.16
N LEU A 641 -5.52 -25.11 -6.08
CA LEU A 641 -4.11 -25.49 -6.28
C LEU A 641 -3.52 -26.30 -5.11
N LEU A 642 -3.95 -26.02 -3.88
CA LEU A 642 -3.50 -26.69 -2.65
C LEU A 642 -4.20 -28.04 -2.39
N LYS A 643 -5.08 -28.48 -3.29
CA LYS A 643 -5.86 -29.72 -3.13
C LYS A 643 -4.96 -30.94 -2.95
N GLY A 644 -5.13 -31.64 -1.83
CA GLY A 644 -4.33 -32.81 -1.46
C GLY A 644 -2.99 -32.50 -0.77
N THR A 645 -2.69 -31.23 -0.49
CA THR A 645 -1.61 -30.82 0.42
C THR A 645 -2.10 -30.74 1.87
N LYS A 646 -1.20 -30.51 2.85
CA LYS A 646 -1.57 -30.27 4.26
C LYS A 646 -2.52 -29.09 4.47
N TYR A 647 -2.57 -28.16 3.52
CA TYR A 647 -3.37 -26.93 3.59
C TYR A 647 -4.80 -27.09 3.06
N SER A 648 -5.07 -28.19 2.34
CA SER A 648 -6.33 -28.40 1.61
C SER A 648 -7.58 -28.36 2.49
N GLU A 649 -7.47 -28.70 3.78
CA GLU A 649 -8.60 -28.71 4.71
C GLU A 649 -8.92 -27.32 5.26
N ALA A 650 -7.89 -26.51 5.59
CA ALA A 650 -8.07 -25.16 6.11
C ALA A 650 -8.77 -24.24 5.10
N PHE A 651 -8.22 -24.14 3.88
CA PHE A 651 -8.84 -23.41 2.78
C PHE A 651 -10.27 -23.89 2.49
N SER A 652 -10.49 -25.21 2.41
CA SER A 652 -11.83 -25.74 2.14
C SER A 652 -12.83 -25.43 3.26
N LYS A 653 -12.41 -25.45 4.52
CA LYS A 653 -13.25 -25.11 5.68
C LYS A 653 -13.67 -23.65 5.68
N ASP A 654 -12.73 -22.74 5.43
CA ASP A 654 -12.97 -21.29 5.54
C ASP A 654 -13.76 -20.72 4.34
N LEU A 655 -13.53 -21.25 3.13
CA LEU A 655 -14.34 -20.91 1.95
C LEU A 655 -15.79 -21.40 2.05
N ASN A 656 -16.04 -22.53 2.73
CA ASN A 656 -17.39 -23.04 3.00
C ASN A 656 -18.06 -22.36 4.22
N ARG A 657 -17.31 -21.55 4.99
CA ARG A 657 -17.86 -20.83 6.14
C ARG A 657 -18.71 -19.64 5.67
N LYS A 658 -19.65 -19.25 6.52
CA LYS A 658 -20.51 -18.07 6.35
C LYS A 658 -20.41 -17.16 7.56
N ASP A 659 -20.64 -15.86 7.35
CA ASP A 659 -20.79 -14.89 8.43
C ASP A 659 -22.14 -15.04 9.15
N ASP A 660 -22.35 -14.23 10.19
CA ASP A 660 -23.58 -14.26 11.01
C ASP A 660 -24.84 -13.81 10.24
N PHE A 661 -24.70 -13.29 9.02
CA PHE A 661 -25.80 -12.99 8.08
C PHE A 661 -25.96 -14.06 6.97
N GLY A 662 -25.23 -15.17 7.05
CA GLY A 662 -25.30 -16.27 6.07
C GLY A 662 -24.53 -16.02 4.77
N THR A 663 -23.63 -15.04 4.76
CA THR A 663 -22.85 -14.58 3.59
C THR A 663 -21.57 -15.40 3.41
N SER A 664 -21.23 -15.84 2.20
CA SER A 664 -19.95 -16.53 1.97
C SER A 664 -18.75 -15.57 2.08
N VAL A 665 -17.52 -16.08 2.08
CA VAL A 665 -16.34 -15.21 1.89
C VAL A 665 -16.28 -14.65 0.47
N GLU A 666 -16.65 -15.43 -0.55
CA GLU A 666 -16.80 -15.01 -1.95
C GLU A 666 -17.72 -13.78 -2.11
N ASP A 667 -18.90 -13.79 -1.49
CA ASP A 667 -19.82 -12.65 -1.45
C ASP A 667 -19.17 -11.39 -0.82
N ARG A 668 -18.33 -11.57 0.22
CA ARG A 668 -17.67 -10.46 0.94
C ARG A 668 -16.47 -9.92 0.17
N ILE A 669 -15.76 -10.78 -0.56
CA ILE A 669 -14.73 -10.39 -1.54
C ILE A 669 -15.38 -9.59 -2.67
N ALA A 670 -16.53 -10.02 -3.21
CA ALA A 670 -17.26 -9.29 -4.23
C ALA A 670 -17.69 -7.88 -3.78
N MET A 671 -17.92 -7.66 -2.48
CA MET A 671 -18.13 -6.33 -1.93
C MET A 671 -16.86 -5.47 -1.92
N TYR A 672 -15.68 -6.08 -1.70
CA TYR A 672 -14.38 -5.40 -1.60
C TYR A 672 -13.54 -5.41 -2.89
N ASN A 673 -14.02 -6.03 -3.96
CA ASN A 673 -13.41 -5.95 -5.29
C ASN A 673 -14.11 -4.86 -6.14
N PRO A 674 -13.43 -3.76 -6.53
CA PRO A 674 -14.01 -2.77 -7.43
C PRO A 674 -14.31 -3.36 -8.83
N LEU A 675 -13.54 -4.34 -9.32
CA LEU A 675 -13.77 -4.98 -10.62
C LEU A 675 -15.10 -5.73 -10.68
N TYR A 676 -15.60 -6.24 -9.55
CA TYR A 676 -16.89 -6.93 -9.47
C TYR A 676 -18.06 -6.06 -9.97
N PHE A 677 -17.95 -4.73 -9.85
CA PHE A 677 -18.94 -3.77 -10.34
C PHE A 677 -18.62 -3.21 -11.74
N LEU A 678 -17.36 -3.30 -12.17
CA LEU A 678 -16.80 -2.59 -13.32
C LEU A 678 -16.57 -3.46 -14.58
N ASP A 679 -16.50 -4.78 -14.45
CA ASP A 679 -16.22 -5.68 -15.58
C ASP A 679 -17.30 -6.78 -15.77
N ASP A 680 -17.61 -7.14 -17.02
CA ASP A 680 -18.70 -8.06 -17.37
C ASP A 680 -18.39 -9.56 -17.20
N TYR A 681 -17.14 -9.89 -16.83
CA TYR A 681 -16.78 -11.16 -16.20
C TYR A 681 -17.53 -11.44 -14.89
N TYR A 682 -17.86 -10.39 -14.12
CA TYR A 682 -18.48 -10.52 -12.81
C TYR A 682 -20.00 -10.28 -12.85
N SER A 683 -20.73 -11.04 -12.02
CA SER A 683 -22.19 -10.92 -11.86
C SER A 683 -22.67 -9.58 -11.27
N GLY A 684 -21.76 -8.76 -10.74
CA GLY A 684 -22.04 -7.40 -10.24
C GLY A 684 -21.95 -6.30 -11.29
N TYR A 685 -21.60 -6.62 -12.54
CA TYR A 685 -21.48 -5.63 -13.60
C TYR A 685 -22.74 -4.77 -13.73
N LYS A 686 -22.58 -3.45 -13.59
CA LYS A 686 -23.67 -2.46 -13.68
C LYS A 686 -24.81 -2.65 -12.66
N THR A 687 -24.58 -3.38 -11.55
CA THR A 687 -25.53 -3.46 -10.43
C THR A 687 -25.43 -2.27 -9.45
N SER A 688 -24.53 -1.32 -9.70
CA SER A 688 -24.25 -0.17 -8.82
C SER A 688 -24.18 1.15 -9.59
N LYS A 689 -24.37 2.26 -8.87
CA LYS A 689 -24.13 3.63 -9.33
C LYS A 689 -22.65 3.97 -9.15
N VAL A 690 -21.83 3.47 -10.08
CA VAL A 690 -20.40 3.77 -10.20
C VAL A 690 -20.16 5.27 -10.41
N ALA A 691 -19.29 5.87 -9.59
CA ALA A 691 -18.91 7.30 -9.59
C ALA A 691 -18.41 7.81 -10.95
N LYS A 692 -18.53 9.12 -11.21
CA LYS A 692 -18.20 9.74 -12.52
C LYS A 692 -16.71 10.05 -12.68
N TYR A 693 -16.07 10.52 -11.62
CA TYR A 693 -14.70 11.02 -11.61
C TYR A 693 -13.77 10.12 -10.78
N TRP A 694 -12.58 9.82 -11.31
CA TRP A 694 -11.61 8.90 -10.72
C TRP A 694 -10.21 9.51 -10.79
N ARG A 695 -9.48 9.51 -9.68
CA ARG A 695 -8.08 9.92 -9.62
C ARG A 695 -7.25 8.83 -8.92
N ILE A 696 -6.37 8.18 -9.66
CA ILE A 696 -5.55 7.07 -9.18
C ILE A 696 -4.09 7.42 -9.41
N GLN A 697 -3.33 7.51 -8.31
CA GLN A 697 -1.96 8.00 -8.31
C GLN A 697 -1.09 6.95 -7.62
N SER A 698 -0.20 6.27 -8.35
CA SER A 698 0.53 5.12 -7.78
C SER A 698 2.03 5.24 -8.03
N GLY A 699 2.85 5.01 -6.99
CA GLY A 699 4.30 4.96 -7.15
C GLY A 699 4.69 3.65 -7.83
N ILE A 700 5.30 3.70 -9.03
CA ILE A 700 5.53 2.48 -9.83
C ILE A 700 6.48 1.49 -9.14
N THR A 701 7.31 1.96 -8.21
CA THR A 701 8.26 1.14 -7.44
C THR A 701 7.68 0.64 -6.11
N GLN A 702 6.41 0.93 -5.80
CA GLN A 702 5.71 0.39 -4.62
C GLN A 702 5.74 -1.15 -4.64
N THR A 703 5.96 -1.80 -3.49
CA THR A 703 6.21 -3.26 -3.39
C THR A 703 5.11 -4.04 -2.68
N GLU A 704 4.03 -3.38 -2.30
CA GLU A 704 2.88 -4.01 -1.64
C GLU A 704 2.00 -4.74 -2.65
N ASN A 705 1.71 -4.11 -3.80
CA ASN A 705 0.87 -4.66 -4.86
C ASN A 705 1.66 -4.90 -6.15
N PRO A 706 1.28 -5.89 -6.99
CA PRO A 706 1.75 -5.98 -8.37
C PRO A 706 1.23 -4.79 -9.19
N LEU A 707 1.95 -4.40 -10.25
CA LEU A 707 1.54 -3.29 -11.15
C LEU A 707 0.12 -3.47 -11.73
N THR A 708 -0.33 -4.71 -11.80
CA THR A 708 -1.60 -5.08 -12.41
C THR A 708 -2.81 -4.70 -11.56
N THR A 709 -2.67 -4.48 -10.25
CA THR A 709 -3.78 -4.04 -9.39
C THR A 709 -4.33 -2.69 -9.88
N GLU A 710 -3.46 -1.70 -10.05
CA GLU A 710 -3.88 -0.36 -10.46
C GLU A 710 -4.13 -0.27 -11.98
N TYR A 711 -3.39 -1.02 -12.81
CA TYR A 711 -3.59 -1.03 -14.28
C TYR A 711 -4.87 -1.79 -14.70
N ASN A 712 -5.25 -2.88 -14.02
CA ASN A 712 -6.54 -3.55 -14.28
C ASN A 712 -7.72 -2.64 -13.92
N LEU A 713 -7.60 -1.86 -12.84
CA LEU A 713 -8.62 -0.88 -12.46
C LEU A 713 -8.76 0.23 -13.50
N LYS A 714 -7.64 0.73 -14.05
CA LYS A 714 -7.63 1.68 -15.19
C LYS A 714 -8.39 1.10 -16.39
N LEU A 715 -8.01 -0.11 -16.83
CA LEU A 715 -8.67 -0.81 -17.95
C LEU A 715 -10.17 -0.98 -17.71
N ALA A 716 -10.58 -1.48 -16.53
CA ALA A 716 -11.99 -1.68 -16.21
C ALA A 716 -12.79 -0.37 -16.20
N LEU A 717 -12.22 0.73 -15.69
CA LEU A 717 -12.85 2.05 -15.73
C LEU A 717 -12.97 2.60 -17.16
N GLU A 718 -11.97 2.40 -18.02
CA GLU A 718 -12.04 2.72 -19.46
C GLU A 718 -13.08 1.86 -20.19
N ASN A 719 -13.25 0.59 -19.79
CA ASN A 719 -14.13 -0.39 -20.43
C ASN A 719 -15.60 -0.30 -19.97
N TYR A 720 -15.86 0.22 -18.76
CA TYR A 720 -17.21 0.30 -18.18
C TYR A 720 -18.17 1.21 -18.97
N GLY A 721 -17.63 2.31 -19.50
CA GLY A 721 -18.35 3.37 -20.23
C GLY A 721 -17.76 4.75 -19.94
N GLU A 722 -18.49 5.83 -20.28
CA GLU A 722 -17.98 7.20 -20.08
C GLU A 722 -17.62 7.50 -18.62
N ARG A 723 -16.32 7.61 -18.34
CA ARG A 723 -15.75 8.03 -17.04
C ARG A 723 -14.65 9.05 -17.26
N LYS A 724 -14.37 9.84 -16.22
CA LYS A 724 -13.26 10.80 -16.20
C LYS A 724 -12.19 10.23 -15.29
N ILE A 725 -11.07 9.84 -15.88
CA ILE A 725 -9.99 9.09 -15.23
C ILE A 725 -8.73 9.95 -15.31
N ASP A 726 -8.27 10.44 -14.17
CA ASP A 726 -6.90 10.89 -13.91
C ASP A 726 -6.14 9.65 -13.40
N PHE A 727 -5.17 9.17 -14.17
CA PHE A 727 -4.34 8.02 -13.79
C PHE A 727 -2.88 8.33 -14.09
N HIS A 728 -2.03 8.28 -13.07
CA HIS A 728 -0.58 8.31 -13.27
C HIS A 728 0.13 7.23 -12.45
N SER A 729 1.06 6.56 -13.12
CA SER A 729 2.07 5.69 -12.54
C SER A 729 3.35 6.51 -12.38
N ASN A 730 3.69 6.90 -11.16
CA ASN A 730 4.75 7.86 -10.87
C ASN A 730 6.11 7.14 -10.74
N TRP A 731 7.05 7.48 -11.63
CA TRP A 731 8.37 6.85 -11.68
C TRP A 731 9.23 7.12 -10.44
N ASN A 732 10.11 6.18 -10.08
CA ASN A 732 10.96 6.17 -8.88
C ASN A 732 10.24 6.27 -7.52
N LEU A 733 8.94 6.61 -7.45
CA LEU A 733 8.18 6.67 -6.19
C LEU A 733 7.73 5.29 -5.72
N GLY A 734 7.74 5.09 -4.40
CA GLY A 734 7.33 3.85 -3.72
C GLY A 734 5.90 3.88 -3.20
N HIS A 735 5.60 3.13 -2.13
CA HIS A 735 4.30 3.12 -1.46
C HIS A 735 4.12 4.38 -0.60
N VAL A 736 3.81 5.50 -1.26
CA VAL A 736 3.62 6.86 -0.69
C VAL A 736 2.43 7.56 -1.34
N LYS A 737 2.02 8.74 -0.86
CA LYS A 737 1.12 9.62 -1.63
C LYS A 737 1.87 10.15 -2.86
N SER A 738 1.92 9.34 -3.91
CA SER A 738 2.75 9.63 -5.07
C SER A 738 2.14 10.75 -5.91
N GLU A 739 2.89 11.81 -6.13
CA GLU A 739 2.54 12.92 -7.01
C GLU A 739 3.76 13.25 -7.86
N SER A 740 3.59 13.69 -9.11
CA SER A 740 4.75 14.08 -9.94
C SER A 740 5.35 15.44 -9.53
N SER A 741 4.61 16.25 -8.78
CA SER A 741 4.97 17.60 -8.33
C SER A 741 3.90 18.18 -7.40
N GLY A 742 4.31 18.89 -6.34
CA GLY A 742 3.41 19.58 -5.41
C GLY A 742 2.77 18.66 -4.34
N ASN A 743 2.21 19.28 -3.30
CA ASN A 743 1.54 18.59 -2.20
C ASN A 743 0.28 17.83 -2.69
N SER A 744 0.09 16.62 -2.15
CA SER A 744 -0.95 15.69 -2.57
C SER A 744 -2.39 16.13 -2.20
N SER A 745 -2.61 16.69 -1.01
CA SER A 745 -3.91 17.26 -0.63
C SER A 745 -4.27 18.47 -1.51
N ASP A 746 -3.30 19.33 -1.83
CA ASP A 746 -3.50 20.50 -2.68
C ASP A 746 -3.78 20.12 -4.15
N ASN A 747 -3.08 19.11 -4.69
CA ASN A 747 -3.38 18.54 -6.00
C ASN A 747 -4.78 17.91 -6.06
N PHE A 748 -5.21 17.22 -5.00
CA PHE A 748 -6.57 16.68 -4.89
C PHE A 748 -7.64 17.79 -4.82
N ILE A 749 -7.39 18.87 -4.06
CA ILE A 749 -8.26 20.05 -4.00
C ILE A 749 -8.44 20.69 -5.39
N GLN A 750 -7.36 20.85 -6.15
CA GLN A 750 -7.42 21.38 -7.51
C GLN A 750 -8.15 20.41 -8.48
N TRP A 751 -7.96 19.11 -8.34
CA TRP A 751 -8.71 18.10 -9.10
C TRP A 751 -10.22 18.12 -8.82
N ILE A 752 -10.66 18.28 -7.56
CA ILE A 752 -12.08 18.46 -7.23
C ILE A 752 -12.66 19.65 -7.99
N LYS A 753 -11.95 20.79 -7.99
CA LYS A 753 -12.38 21.99 -8.71
C LYS A 753 -12.53 21.73 -10.22
N GLU A 754 -11.58 21.06 -10.86
CA GLU A 754 -11.68 20.66 -12.27
C GLU A 754 -12.85 19.70 -12.54
N CYS A 755 -13.16 18.80 -11.59
CA CYS A 755 -14.32 17.92 -11.66
C CYS A 755 -15.68 18.64 -11.48
N LEU A 756 -15.68 19.86 -10.94
CA LEU A 756 -16.90 20.67 -10.75
C LEU A 756 -17.02 21.82 -11.77
N GLU A 757 -15.91 22.33 -12.30
CA GLU A 757 -15.88 23.30 -13.42
C GLU A 757 -16.13 22.62 -14.79
N SER A 758 -16.15 21.28 -14.85
CA SER A 758 -16.46 20.45 -16.03
C SER A 758 -17.88 19.86 -16.04
N GLN A 759 -18.84 20.56 -15.42
CA GLN A 759 -20.27 20.18 -15.34
C GLN A 759 -21.17 21.18 -16.06
#